data_AF-A0A667ZCD5-F1
#
_entry.id   AF-A0A667ZCD5-F1
#
_cell.length_a   1.000
_cell.length_b   1.000
_cell.length_c   1.000
_cell.angle_alpha   90.00
_cell.angle_beta   90.00
_cell.angle_gamma   90.00
#
_symmetry.space_group_name_H-M   'P 1'
#
loop_
_entity.id
_entity.type
_entity.pdbx_description
1 polymer ?
#
loop_
_entity_poly.entity_id
_entity_poly.type
_entity_poly.pdbx_seq_one_letter_code
_entity_poly.pdbx_strand_id
1 'polypeptide(L)'
;MKGFLCLLAVGLYLCLNPALLFCLSHITMTRVHLCLPSQSLHRSIKRVQQQTATPADILRLVKQPVGATRQAVRAADYMDNAIKLIQKRSLGQHHIQKRSINATDLISEEDLEVIAKLTGCSPREHMPSCETTANVNTFRTATSVCNNRLNPRQGAANTQLTRWLPAEYQDGMSLPKGWDLDVTVNNRLLPLVREVSNRILRTANSDVDSDPLYTHLVTIFGQWTDHDVTFTPHSPSIRSFSNGIDCEESCDRTEPCFPITIPEQDPRFGRNSDQCIPFFRSAAGCGSGTTGYLFGRGTVRQQMNSLTAFIDVGQVYGSEGVKARNLRDLTNDKGLLRVNTEYTDNGRELLPFSTMGANMCATRARMTNDSTAQEVPCFLAGDERSNENIGLTSLHTLMLREHNRLARALANLNPSWSGERLYQEARKIMGGLLQVITYRDYLLHIVGPDFIARQLSNYPGYDEDIDPSISNVFATAAYRFAHLMVQPFMFRLNEEYREHPMYPSPLLHRAFFAPWRVIFEGGLDPILRGLVGRQAKLNTQEHMMHDELRERLFEFSSHLALDLASLNLQRGRDHGLPGYNKWRQFCGLSQPRNLRQLARVLNNTDLARSLLELYGTPDNIDVWLGGVAEPFVRGGRVGPLFACIIATQFQRIREGDRFWWENEDVFTEDQRESLRKASLARIICDNTGITEVPERPFQYRPRGFGYTNCEDIPAFDLSPWKDSGEDSEEGQRGPRGPRGPPGPPGPPGTSPVTVAFAVRLGNNFPTAGQPIAFREVIYNGQNSYDVNTGYFTCEEPGVYEFEFHITINQKNANVDLMRNDDLVVHSFTTHQNGFITATGGTYIQLNKGDKVWLVANHGANGVTKDSYFSGHLLFKV
;
A
#
# COMPACT_ATOMS: atom_id res chain seq x y z
N MET A 1 17.60 34.71 14.26
CA MET A 1 17.14 33.57 13.44
C MET A 1 18.09 32.38 13.49
N LYS A 2 19.39 32.49 13.14
CA LYS A 2 20.36 31.37 13.15
C LYS A 2 20.44 30.56 14.47
N GLY A 3 20.43 31.22 15.64
CA GLY A 3 20.47 30.52 16.93
C GLY A 3 19.18 29.75 17.29
N PHE A 4 18.03 30.17 16.76
CA PHE A 4 16.75 29.51 16.98
C PHE A 4 16.55 28.32 16.03
N LEU A 5 17.02 28.45 14.79
CA LEU A 5 17.14 27.34 13.85
C LEU A 5 18.15 26.30 14.32
N CYS A 6 19.26 26.68 14.96
CA CYS A 6 20.09 25.72 15.69
C CYS A 6 19.32 25.02 16.81
N LEU A 7 18.46 25.71 17.58
CA LEU A 7 17.66 25.09 18.64
C LEU A 7 16.51 24.21 18.11
N LEU A 8 16.01 24.48 16.90
CA LEU A 8 14.92 23.74 16.26
C LEU A 8 15.46 22.59 15.40
N ALA A 9 16.63 22.76 14.79
CA ALA A 9 17.46 21.69 14.23
C ALA A 9 17.97 20.79 15.35
N VAL A 10 18.41 21.32 16.50
CA VAL A 10 18.68 20.53 17.71
C VAL A 10 17.38 19.89 18.20
N GLY A 11 16.23 20.57 18.22
CA GLY A 11 14.94 19.96 18.57
C GLY A 11 14.52 18.81 17.65
N LEU A 12 14.71 18.94 16.33
CA LEU A 12 14.40 17.94 15.30
C LEU A 12 15.44 16.82 15.27
N TYR A 13 16.72 17.15 15.44
CA TYR A 13 17.84 16.23 15.56
C TYR A 13 17.75 15.41 16.86
N LEU A 14 17.28 16.02 17.96
CA LEU A 14 16.98 15.34 19.23
C LEU A 14 15.65 14.57 19.20
N CYS A 15 14.74 14.87 18.27
CA CYS A 15 13.53 14.07 18.03
C CYS A 15 13.78 12.90 17.06
N LEU A 16 14.83 12.96 16.24
CA LEU A 16 15.25 11.89 15.32
C LEU A 16 16.42 11.07 15.87
N ASN A 17 17.02 11.47 17.00
CA ASN A 17 18.14 10.81 17.67
C ASN A 17 17.90 10.87 19.19
N PRO A 18 17.53 9.76 19.87
CA PRO A 18 17.02 9.83 21.23
C PRO A 18 18.15 9.82 22.27
N ALA A 19 19.03 10.82 22.28
CA ALA A 19 19.97 11.06 23.40
C ALA A 19 20.68 12.43 23.37
N LEU A 20 19.96 13.54 23.51
CA LEU A 20 20.40 14.58 24.47
C LEU A 20 19.20 15.20 25.16
N LEU A 21 19.06 14.96 26.47
CA LEU A 21 18.39 15.88 27.38
C LEU A 21 18.72 15.50 28.83
N PHE A 22 19.90 15.90 29.29
CA PHE A 22 20.14 16.19 30.71
C PHE A 22 21.09 17.37 30.81
N CYS A 23 20.56 18.56 30.52
CA CYS A 23 20.90 19.85 31.13
C CYS A 23 20.37 20.98 30.24
N LEU A 24 19.17 21.46 30.55
CA LEU A 24 18.88 22.89 30.72
C LEU A 24 17.46 23.00 31.31
N SER A 25 17.46 23.19 32.62
CA SER A 25 16.29 23.46 33.45
C SER A 25 15.57 24.73 33.01
N HIS A 26 14.24 24.64 32.96
CA HIS A 26 13.26 25.72 32.77
C HIS A 26 13.02 26.27 31.36
N ILE A 27 12.40 25.48 30.46
CA ILE A 27 11.19 25.90 29.71
C ILE A 27 10.27 24.68 29.53
N THR A 28 9.06 24.78 30.07
CA THR A 28 7.94 23.84 30.00
C THR A 28 7.25 23.86 28.62
N MET A 29 7.52 22.86 27.76
CA MET A 29 6.57 22.30 26.77
C MET A 29 7.13 21.03 26.08
N THR A 30 7.98 20.27 26.76
CA THR A 30 8.89 19.31 26.11
C THR A 30 8.73 17.88 26.65
N ARG A 31 7.48 17.41 26.74
CA ARG A 31 7.17 16.00 27.09
C ARG A 31 6.37 15.24 26.03
N VAL A 32 6.25 15.75 24.80
CA VAL A 32 5.26 15.23 23.84
C VAL A 32 5.82 14.53 22.58
N HIS A 33 7.11 14.63 22.22
CA HIS A 33 7.50 14.40 20.81
C HIS A 33 8.37 13.20 20.42
N LEU A 34 8.29 12.06 21.10
CA LEU A 34 8.83 10.80 20.57
C LEU A 34 7.94 9.55 20.78
N CYS A 35 6.78 9.70 21.44
CA CYS A 35 5.92 8.56 21.83
C CYS A 35 4.51 8.53 21.21
N LEU A 36 4.05 9.58 20.52
CA LEU A 36 2.62 9.69 20.15
C LEU A 36 2.15 8.74 19.04
N PRO A 37 2.86 8.56 17.90
CA PRO A 37 2.45 7.59 16.88
C PRO A 37 2.56 6.14 17.36
N SER A 38 3.50 5.84 18.26
CA SER A 38 3.72 4.49 18.79
C SER A 38 2.67 4.10 19.85
N GLN A 39 2.26 5.03 20.72
CA GLN A 39 1.24 4.78 21.75
C GLN A 39 -0.14 4.52 21.17
N SER A 40 -0.52 5.23 20.11
CA SER A 40 -1.86 5.08 19.56
C SER A 40 -2.00 3.85 18.65
N LEU A 41 -0.94 3.47 17.92
CA LEU A 41 -0.84 2.14 17.32
C LEU A 41 -0.99 1.05 18.39
N HIS A 42 -0.24 1.16 19.49
CA HIS A 42 -0.34 0.27 20.63
C HIS A 42 -1.77 0.20 21.18
N ARG A 43 -2.51 1.32 21.18
CA ARG A 43 -3.88 1.37 21.70
C ARG A 43 -4.85 0.54 20.88
N SER A 44 -4.91 0.69 19.55
CA SER A 44 -5.82 -0.16 18.75
C SER A 44 -5.33 -1.60 18.65
N ILE A 45 -4.01 -1.84 18.63
CA ILE A 45 -3.45 -3.20 18.75
C ILE A 45 -3.92 -3.83 20.07
N LYS A 46 -3.82 -3.10 21.18
CA LYS A 46 -4.29 -3.55 22.50
C LYS A 46 -5.80 -3.78 22.51
N ARG A 47 -6.60 -2.90 21.90
CA ARG A 47 -8.06 -3.11 21.76
C ARG A 47 -8.38 -4.35 20.93
N VAL A 48 -7.65 -4.61 19.85
CA VAL A 48 -7.80 -5.86 19.06
C VAL A 48 -7.43 -7.08 19.90
N GLN A 49 -6.30 -7.05 20.61
CA GLN A 49 -5.88 -8.13 21.52
C GLN A 49 -6.89 -8.37 22.64
N GLN A 50 -7.54 -7.31 23.13
CA GLN A 50 -8.58 -7.37 24.17
C GLN A 50 -9.99 -7.59 23.61
N GLN A 51 -10.15 -7.78 22.29
CA GLN A 51 -11.44 -7.92 21.62
C GLN A 51 -12.44 -6.76 21.84
N THR A 52 -11.92 -5.54 22.02
CA THR A 52 -12.69 -4.30 22.24
C THR A 52 -12.50 -3.28 21.11
N ALA A 53 -12.02 -3.71 19.94
CA ALA A 53 -11.73 -2.83 18.80
C ALA A 53 -13.00 -2.28 18.13
N THR A 54 -13.06 -0.97 17.91
CA THR A 54 -14.12 -0.30 17.17
C THR A 54 -13.94 -0.42 15.64
N PRO A 55 -15.00 -0.20 14.84
CA PRO A 55 -14.89 -0.14 13.38
C PRO A 55 -13.88 0.89 12.87
N ALA A 56 -13.71 2.00 13.60
CA ALA A 56 -12.66 2.99 13.33
C ALA A 56 -11.26 2.41 13.56
N ASP A 57 -11.05 1.64 14.64
CA ASP A 57 -9.79 0.92 14.90
C ASP A 57 -9.44 -0.03 13.74
N ILE A 58 -10.43 -0.79 13.23
CA ILE A 58 -10.26 -1.71 12.10
C ILE A 58 -9.87 -0.93 10.83
N LEU A 59 -10.67 0.08 10.45
CA LEU A 59 -10.38 0.89 9.26
C LEU A 59 -8.99 1.52 9.35
N ARG A 60 -8.59 1.96 10.54
CA ARG A 60 -7.28 2.55 10.79
C ARG A 60 -6.14 1.55 10.59
N LEU A 61 -6.25 0.35 11.17
CA LEU A 61 -5.24 -0.69 11.03
C LEU A 61 -5.11 -1.15 9.57
N VAL A 62 -6.23 -1.25 8.85
CA VAL A 62 -6.25 -1.58 7.41
C VAL A 62 -5.60 -0.49 6.57
N LYS A 63 -5.82 0.79 6.89
CA LYS A 63 -5.26 1.94 6.17
C LYS A 63 -3.88 2.38 6.68
N GLN A 64 -3.31 1.63 7.61
CA GLN A 64 -2.05 2.00 8.24
C GLN A 64 -0.87 1.68 7.33
N PRO A 65 0.07 2.63 7.14
CA PRO A 65 1.24 2.36 6.33
C PRO A 65 2.23 1.42 7.05
N VAL A 66 2.81 0.49 6.29
CA VAL A 66 3.84 -0.47 6.70
C VAL A 66 5.11 -0.29 5.87
N GLY A 67 6.21 -0.95 6.25
CA GLY A 67 7.42 -1.00 5.42
C GLY A 67 7.95 0.37 4.96
N ALA A 68 8.25 0.48 3.67
CA ALA A 68 8.75 1.69 3.04
C ALA A 68 7.67 2.77 2.92
N THR A 69 6.39 2.40 2.75
CA THR A 69 5.24 3.31 2.78
C THR A 69 5.17 4.06 4.09
N ARG A 70 5.41 3.39 5.23
CA ARG A 70 5.44 4.03 6.55
C ARG A 70 6.51 5.11 6.64
N GLN A 71 7.68 4.86 6.07
CA GLN A 71 8.76 5.84 6.05
C GLN A 71 8.39 7.03 5.16
N ALA A 72 7.79 6.80 4.00
CA ALA A 72 7.36 7.85 3.09
C ALA A 72 6.28 8.76 3.70
N VAL A 73 5.26 8.17 4.32
CA VAL A 73 4.18 8.90 5.00
C VAL A 73 4.72 9.69 6.20
N ARG A 74 5.54 9.06 7.06
CA ARG A 74 6.14 9.74 8.22
C ARG A 74 7.01 10.92 7.80
N ALA A 75 7.77 10.79 6.71
CA ALA A 75 8.58 11.89 6.21
C ALA A 75 7.73 13.11 5.87
N ALA A 76 6.63 12.91 5.13
CA ALA A 76 5.70 13.97 4.77
C ALA A 76 5.05 14.61 6.01
N ASP A 77 4.60 13.82 6.97
CA ASP A 77 3.97 14.34 8.19
C ASP A 77 4.96 15.09 9.08
N TYR A 78 6.19 14.60 9.22
CA TYR A 78 7.22 15.29 10.00
C TYR A 78 7.59 16.61 9.36
N MET A 79 7.66 16.66 8.02
CA MET A 79 7.89 17.88 7.28
C MET A 79 6.78 18.92 7.51
N ASP A 80 5.52 18.55 7.30
CA ASP A 80 4.39 19.47 7.47
C ASP A 80 4.28 19.99 8.92
N ASN A 81 4.45 19.11 9.91
CA ASN A 81 4.40 19.51 11.32
C ASN A 81 5.59 20.40 11.72
N ALA A 82 6.81 20.12 11.22
CA ALA A 82 7.98 20.95 11.49
C ALA A 82 7.76 22.39 10.99
N ILE A 83 7.29 22.54 9.75
CA ILE A 83 7.02 23.85 9.14
C ILE A 83 5.91 24.60 9.91
N LYS A 84 4.81 23.93 10.26
CA LYS A 84 3.72 24.52 11.06
C LYS A 84 4.18 25.02 12.44
N LEU A 85 5.06 24.28 13.12
CA LEU A 85 5.61 24.69 14.42
C LEU A 85 6.51 25.93 14.31
N ILE A 86 7.35 25.98 13.28
CA ILE A 86 8.24 27.12 13.02
C ILE A 86 7.39 28.38 12.78
N GLN A 87 6.35 28.28 11.95
CA GLN A 87 5.41 29.38 11.71
C GLN A 87 4.75 29.88 12.99
N LYS A 88 4.18 28.98 13.79
CA LYS A 88 3.45 29.35 15.02
C LYS A 88 4.36 30.09 16.02
N ARG A 89 5.63 29.71 16.12
CA ARG A 89 6.61 30.42 16.98
C ARG A 89 7.08 31.73 16.37
N SER A 90 7.37 31.77 15.06
CA SER A 90 7.85 32.97 14.37
C SER A 90 6.81 34.09 14.36
N LEU A 91 5.54 33.74 14.09
CA LEU A 91 4.41 34.67 14.12
C LEU A 91 3.95 35.03 15.54
N GLY A 92 4.22 34.16 16.53
CA GLY A 92 3.89 34.43 17.93
C GLY A 92 4.85 35.40 18.64
N GLN A 93 6.08 35.56 18.13
CA GLN A 93 7.08 36.49 18.69
C GLN A 93 6.98 37.92 18.14
N HIS A 94 6.30 38.11 17.02
CA HIS A 94 6.16 39.41 16.40
C HIS A 94 4.68 39.76 16.25
N HIS A 95 4.23 40.84 16.89
CA HIS A 95 2.91 41.47 16.65
C HIS A 95 2.85 42.06 15.23
N ILE A 96 3.08 41.26 14.20
CA ILE A 96 3.03 41.67 12.80
C ILE A 96 1.60 41.46 12.30
N GLN A 97 1.02 42.55 11.80
CA GLN A 97 -0.32 42.60 11.23
C GLN A 97 -0.55 41.50 10.18
N LYS A 98 -1.80 41.02 10.14
CA LYS A 98 -2.37 40.06 9.17
C LYS A 98 -2.14 40.45 7.71
N ARG A 99 -0.92 40.31 7.19
CA ARG A 99 -0.63 40.12 5.77
C ARG A 99 -0.20 38.68 5.58
N SER A 100 -0.68 38.05 4.51
CA SER A 100 -0.40 36.68 4.11
C SER A 100 1.09 36.51 3.76
N ILE A 101 1.95 36.41 4.76
CA ILE A 101 3.34 36.01 4.57
C ILE A 101 3.33 34.51 4.30
N ASN A 102 3.96 34.07 3.21
CA ASN A 102 4.01 32.66 2.89
C ASN A 102 4.88 31.95 3.93
N ALA A 103 4.49 30.73 4.28
CA ALA A 103 5.17 29.83 5.21
C ALA A 103 6.71 29.83 5.09
N THR A 104 7.13 29.85 3.82
CA THR A 104 8.48 29.89 3.29
C THR A 104 9.27 31.11 3.67
N ASP A 105 8.63 32.27 3.64
CA ASP A 105 9.34 33.55 3.55
C ASP A 105 10.05 33.88 4.88
N LEU A 106 9.76 33.08 5.92
CA LEU A 106 10.33 33.16 7.26
C LEU A 106 11.47 32.17 7.51
N ILE A 107 11.75 31.25 6.58
CA ILE A 107 12.77 30.20 6.72
C ILE A 107 13.71 30.29 5.51
N SER A 108 15.03 30.27 5.73
CA SER A 108 15.98 30.30 4.61
C SER A 108 15.93 29.01 3.81
N GLU A 109 16.26 29.07 2.51
CA GLU A 109 16.32 27.91 1.62
C GLU A 109 17.27 26.81 2.15
N GLU A 110 18.41 27.21 2.73
CA GLU A 110 19.38 26.30 3.35
C GLU A 110 18.81 25.56 4.58
N ASP A 111 18.09 26.28 5.45
CA ASP A 111 17.44 25.68 6.60
C ASP A 111 16.33 24.69 6.18
N LEU A 112 15.64 25.01 5.10
CA LEU A 112 14.58 24.21 4.52
C LEU A 112 15.08 22.91 3.91
N GLU A 113 16.23 22.93 3.23
CA GLU A 113 16.92 21.73 2.76
C GLU A 113 17.36 20.84 3.93
N VAL A 114 17.88 21.43 5.02
CA VAL A 114 18.23 20.70 6.23
C VAL A 114 17.00 20.01 6.84
N ILE A 115 15.87 20.71 6.96
CA ILE A 115 14.62 20.12 7.46
C ILE A 115 14.15 19.00 6.53
N ALA A 116 14.19 19.18 5.21
CA ALA A 116 13.81 18.17 4.23
C ALA A 116 14.70 16.91 4.31
N LYS A 117 16.00 17.07 4.58
CA LYS A 117 16.95 15.98 4.78
C LYS A 117 16.69 15.24 6.10
N LEU A 118 16.49 15.98 7.20
CA LEU A 118 16.23 15.41 8.53
C LEU A 118 14.90 14.64 8.57
N THR A 119 13.85 15.17 7.95
CA THR A 119 12.53 14.52 7.91
C THR A 119 12.49 13.31 6.98
N GLY A 120 13.47 13.18 6.07
CA GLY A 120 13.51 12.11 5.07
C GLY A 120 12.68 12.39 3.82
N CYS A 121 12.21 13.62 3.61
CA CYS A 121 11.53 14.02 2.38
C CYS A 121 12.49 14.22 1.20
N SER A 122 13.70 14.73 1.42
CA SER A 122 14.68 14.97 0.35
C SER A 122 15.01 13.71 -0.49
N PRO A 123 15.30 12.53 0.11
CA PRO A 123 15.53 11.30 -0.67
C PRO A 123 14.33 10.81 -1.48
N ARG A 124 13.12 11.23 -1.12
CA ARG A 124 11.89 10.85 -1.84
C ARG A 124 11.71 11.68 -3.11
N GLU A 125 12.27 12.87 -3.14
CA GLU A 125 12.23 13.79 -4.28
C GLU A 125 13.36 13.53 -5.29
N HIS A 126 14.43 12.84 -4.89
CA HIS A 126 15.50 12.49 -5.82
C HIS A 126 15.05 11.40 -6.80
N MET A 127 15.36 11.61 -8.09
CA MET A 127 15.06 10.66 -9.16
C MET A 127 16.06 9.51 -9.12
N PRO A 128 15.61 8.25 -8.99
CA PRO A 128 16.51 7.10 -8.99
C PRO A 128 17.13 6.88 -10.38
N SER A 129 18.39 6.44 -10.42
CA SER A 129 19.03 6.00 -11.67
C SER A 129 18.56 4.60 -12.05
N CYS A 130 18.28 4.39 -13.34
CA CYS A 130 17.89 3.09 -13.89
C CYS A 130 19.09 2.25 -14.34
N GLU A 131 20.29 2.84 -14.45
CA GLU A 131 21.49 2.17 -14.97
C GLU A 131 21.98 1.03 -14.07
N THR A 132 21.83 1.19 -12.76
CA THR A 132 22.28 0.22 -11.75
C THR A 132 21.19 -0.77 -11.33
N THR A 133 19.98 -0.65 -11.90
CA THR A 133 18.86 -1.52 -11.54
C THR A 133 18.95 -2.84 -12.30
N ALA A 134 19.26 -3.93 -11.61
CA ALA A 134 19.37 -5.26 -12.20
C ALA A 134 18.08 -5.68 -12.94
N ASN A 135 18.24 -6.24 -14.14
CA ASN A 135 17.15 -6.79 -14.98
C ASN A 135 16.02 -5.81 -15.33
N VAL A 136 16.22 -4.50 -15.19
CA VAL A 136 15.21 -3.45 -15.45
C VAL A 136 14.72 -3.39 -16.91
N ASN A 137 15.44 -4.05 -17.81
CA ASN A 137 15.06 -4.18 -19.22
C ASN A 137 14.17 -5.40 -19.48
N THR A 138 14.17 -6.38 -18.59
CA THR A 138 13.48 -7.68 -18.80
C THR A 138 12.28 -7.84 -17.89
N PHE A 139 12.38 -7.35 -16.64
CA PHE A 139 11.36 -7.52 -15.61
C PHE A 139 11.03 -6.20 -14.91
N ARG A 140 9.79 -6.10 -14.43
CA ARG A 140 9.34 -4.99 -13.58
C ARG A 140 10.04 -5.04 -12.23
N THR A 141 10.45 -3.90 -11.70
CA THR A 141 10.81 -3.79 -10.29
C THR A 141 9.58 -3.99 -9.40
N ALA A 142 9.74 -4.32 -8.11
CA ALA A 142 8.61 -4.48 -7.20
C ALA A 142 7.86 -3.16 -6.96
N THR A 143 8.54 -2.03 -7.06
CA THR A 143 7.98 -0.69 -6.89
C THR A 143 7.55 -0.03 -8.20
N SER A 144 7.75 -0.72 -9.33
CA SER A 144 7.60 -0.21 -10.70
C SER A 144 8.38 1.09 -10.99
N VAL A 145 9.42 1.37 -10.19
CA VAL A 145 10.46 2.36 -10.52
C VAL A 145 11.15 1.94 -11.81
N CYS A 146 11.51 2.93 -12.63
CA CYS A 146 12.14 2.75 -13.94
C CYS A 146 11.24 2.10 -15.00
N ASN A 147 9.91 2.09 -14.82
CA ASN A 147 9.01 1.83 -15.94
C ASN A 147 9.25 2.87 -17.05
N ASN A 148 9.02 4.14 -16.72
CA ASN A 148 9.46 5.27 -17.54
C ASN A 148 10.96 5.54 -17.30
N ARG A 149 11.77 5.60 -18.35
CA ARG A 149 13.23 5.81 -18.23
C ARG A 149 13.62 7.27 -18.09
N LEU A 150 12.84 8.20 -18.66
CA LEU A 150 13.05 9.64 -18.52
C LEU A 150 12.60 10.13 -17.16
N ASN A 151 11.47 9.59 -16.68
CA ASN A 151 10.85 9.91 -15.41
C ASN A 151 10.69 8.66 -14.53
N PRO A 152 11.78 8.08 -13.97
CA PRO A 152 11.80 6.84 -13.18
C PRO A 152 10.74 6.64 -12.09
N ARG A 153 10.10 7.69 -11.58
CA ARG A 153 9.06 7.61 -10.54
C ARG A 153 7.64 7.63 -11.08
N GLN A 154 7.41 7.92 -12.37
CA GLN A 154 6.07 7.93 -12.93
C GLN A 154 5.44 6.53 -12.87
N GLY A 155 4.27 6.44 -12.24
CA GLY A 155 3.58 5.17 -11.96
C GLY A 155 4.21 4.30 -10.86
N ALA A 156 5.29 4.73 -10.20
CA ALA A 156 5.91 3.98 -9.13
C ALA A 156 5.11 4.08 -7.81
N ALA A 157 5.26 3.07 -6.95
CA ALA A 157 4.67 3.06 -5.62
C ALA A 157 5.21 4.18 -4.72
N ASN A 158 4.40 4.61 -3.75
CA ASN A 158 4.72 5.68 -2.78
C ASN A 158 4.98 7.04 -3.45
N THR A 159 4.23 7.34 -4.50
CA THR A 159 4.26 8.63 -5.22
C THR A 159 2.93 9.35 -5.09
N GLN A 160 2.88 10.63 -5.45
CA GLN A 160 1.67 11.44 -5.36
C GLN A 160 0.66 11.02 -6.46
N LEU A 161 -0.64 11.02 -6.13
CA LEU A 161 -1.70 10.88 -7.13
C LEU A 161 -1.65 12.08 -8.09
N THR A 162 -1.73 11.81 -9.40
CA THR A 162 -1.71 12.88 -10.41
C THR A 162 -3.03 13.67 -10.43
N ARG A 163 -2.98 14.92 -10.92
CA ARG A 163 -4.13 15.84 -10.96
C ARG A 163 -4.44 16.21 -12.40
N TRP A 164 -5.61 15.80 -12.89
CA TRP A 164 -6.11 16.25 -14.20
C TRP A 164 -6.83 17.60 -14.13
N LEU A 165 -7.32 17.97 -12.96
CA LEU A 165 -7.85 19.29 -12.66
C LEU A 165 -7.18 19.81 -11.37
N PRO A 166 -6.98 21.14 -11.24
CA PRO A 166 -6.51 21.74 -9.99
C PRO A 166 -7.39 21.34 -8.81
N ALA A 167 -6.79 21.12 -7.63
CA ALA A 167 -7.55 20.79 -6.43
C ALA A 167 -8.31 22.02 -5.89
N GLU A 168 -9.47 21.79 -5.29
CA GLU A 168 -10.32 22.82 -4.69
C GLU A 168 -10.43 22.59 -3.18
N TYR A 169 -9.60 23.32 -2.43
CA TYR A 169 -9.61 23.39 -0.97
C TYR A 169 -10.24 24.71 -0.51
N GLN A 170 -10.81 24.73 0.70
CA GLN A 170 -11.47 25.89 1.29
C GLN A 170 -10.50 27.08 1.46
N ASP A 171 -9.24 26.81 1.80
CA ASP A 171 -8.16 27.79 1.95
C ASP A 171 -7.29 27.91 0.68
N GLY A 172 -7.65 27.23 -0.41
CA GLY A 172 -6.84 27.14 -1.63
C GLY A 172 -5.56 26.30 -1.50
N MET A 173 -5.30 25.67 -0.34
CA MET A 173 -4.05 24.95 -0.09
C MET A 173 -4.27 23.52 0.43
N SER A 174 -4.97 23.35 1.56
CA SER A 174 -5.02 22.06 2.26
C SER A 174 -6.26 21.81 3.10
N LEU A 175 -7.03 22.83 3.48
CA LEU A 175 -8.23 22.65 4.30
C LEU A 175 -9.38 22.13 3.43
N PRO A 176 -9.94 20.94 3.71
CA PRO A 176 -11.06 20.37 2.94
C PRO A 176 -12.25 21.32 2.81
N LYS A 177 -13.00 21.21 1.72
CA LYS A 177 -14.31 21.88 1.62
C LYS A 177 -15.24 21.35 2.71
N GLY A 178 -15.95 22.24 3.39
CA GLY A 178 -16.80 21.89 4.54
C GLY A 178 -16.03 21.66 5.84
N TRP A 179 -14.77 22.10 5.92
CA TRP A 179 -14.02 22.15 7.18
C TRP A 179 -14.66 23.14 8.15
N ASP A 180 -14.92 24.35 7.67
CA ASP A 180 -15.80 25.30 8.35
C ASP A 180 -17.21 25.15 7.76
N LEU A 181 -18.20 24.90 8.61
CA LEU A 181 -19.58 24.67 8.16
C LEU A 181 -20.27 25.97 7.75
N ASP A 182 -19.76 27.13 8.18
CA ASP A 182 -20.36 28.43 7.87
C ASP A 182 -19.78 29.06 6.59
N VAL A 183 -18.75 28.43 6.00
CA VAL A 183 -18.12 28.91 4.77
C VAL A 183 -18.84 28.35 3.55
N THR A 184 -19.40 29.26 2.75
CA THR A 184 -20.07 28.89 1.50
C THR A 184 -19.09 28.52 0.38
N VAL A 185 -19.48 27.55 -0.44
CA VAL A 185 -18.87 27.21 -1.73
C VAL A 185 -19.87 27.52 -2.82
N ASN A 186 -19.48 28.32 -3.83
CA ASN A 186 -20.40 28.81 -4.86
C ASN A 186 -21.67 29.47 -4.27
N ASN A 187 -21.50 30.29 -3.23
CA ASN A 187 -22.56 30.99 -2.50
C ASN A 187 -23.62 30.08 -1.84
N ARG A 188 -23.28 28.81 -1.57
CA ARG A 188 -24.14 27.85 -0.85
C ARG A 188 -23.33 27.11 0.22
N LEU A 189 -23.96 26.77 1.33
CA LEU A 189 -23.35 25.86 2.30
C LEU A 189 -23.35 24.44 1.72
N LEU A 190 -22.28 23.68 1.98
CA LEU A 190 -22.25 22.27 1.59
C LEU A 190 -23.06 21.43 2.57
N PRO A 191 -23.83 20.44 2.09
CA PRO A 191 -24.60 19.59 2.98
C PRO A 191 -23.69 18.68 3.82
N LEU A 192 -24.18 18.28 5.00
CA LEU A 192 -23.54 17.23 5.79
C LEU A 192 -23.55 15.93 4.99
N VAL A 193 -22.40 15.27 4.88
CA VAL A 193 -22.28 14.06 4.05
C VAL A 193 -23.18 12.91 4.53
N ARG A 194 -23.45 12.84 5.84
CA ARG A 194 -24.38 11.86 6.43
C ARG A 194 -25.83 12.19 6.10
N GLU A 195 -26.20 13.46 5.99
CA GLU A 195 -27.54 13.83 5.53
C GLU A 195 -27.76 13.42 4.07
N VAL A 196 -26.74 13.63 3.22
CA VAL A 196 -26.77 13.16 1.82
C VAL A 196 -26.92 11.63 1.76
N SER A 197 -26.14 10.90 2.57
CA SER A 197 -26.27 9.44 2.71
C SER A 197 -27.69 9.01 3.09
N ASN A 198 -28.28 9.66 4.10
CA ASN A 198 -29.62 9.33 4.59
C ASN A 198 -30.72 9.63 3.57
N ARG A 199 -30.63 10.75 2.84
CA ARG A 199 -31.69 11.23 1.93
C ARG A 199 -31.60 10.70 0.51
N ILE A 200 -30.40 10.38 0.04
CA ILE A 200 -30.16 10.00 -1.38
C ILE A 200 -29.74 8.54 -1.51
N LEU A 201 -28.85 8.04 -0.66
CA LEU A 201 -28.19 6.76 -0.91
C LEU A 201 -28.84 5.56 -0.21
N ARG A 202 -29.72 5.80 0.76
CA ARG A 202 -30.27 4.75 1.62
C ARG A 202 -31.09 3.72 0.84
N THR A 203 -30.84 2.44 1.11
CA THR A 203 -31.60 1.30 0.58
C THR A 203 -31.70 0.22 1.65
N ALA A 204 -32.88 -0.36 1.88
CA ALA A 204 -32.98 -1.52 2.76
C ALA A 204 -32.42 -2.77 2.07
N ASN A 205 -31.88 -3.74 2.81
CA ASN A 205 -31.34 -4.97 2.22
C ASN A 205 -32.41 -5.75 1.40
N SER A 206 -33.69 -5.65 1.76
CA SER A 206 -34.82 -6.28 1.04
C SER A 206 -35.11 -5.67 -0.33
N ASP A 207 -34.67 -4.42 -0.54
CA ASP A 207 -35.03 -3.61 -1.71
C ASP A 207 -33.87 -3.58 -2.73
N VAL A 208 -32.85 -4.43 -2.53
CA VAL A 208 -31.70 -4.52 -3.43
C VAL A 208 -32.08 -5.20 -4.74
N ASP A 209 -31.90 -4.47 -5.83
CA ASP A 209 -32.05 -4.99 -7.18
C ASP A 209 -30.83 -5.82 -7.60
N SER A 210 -31.06 -7.01 -8.17
CA SER A 210 -30.00 -7.84 -8.74
C SER A 210 -29.78 -7.54 -10.22
N ASP A 211 -28.52 -7.57 -10.63
CA ASP A 211 -28.09 -7.34 -12.00
C ASP A 211 -28.45 -8.54 -12.89
N PRO A 212 -29.30 -8.37 -13.93
CA PRO A 212 -29.70 -9.49 -14.79
C PRO A 212 -28.58 -9.97 -15.74
N LEU A 213 -27.52 -9.18 -15.93
CA LEU A 213 -26.50 -9.45 -16.95
C LEU A 213 -25.18 -9.92 -16.37
N TYR A 214 -24.83 -9.51 -15.14
CA TYR A 214 -23.50 -9.72 -14.59
C TYR A 214 -23.50 -10.49 -13.28
N THR A 215 -22.49 -11.33 -13.12
CA THR A 215 -22.27 -12.14 -11.92
C THR A 215 -21.69 -11.29 -10.79
N HIS A 216 -21.81 -11.76 -9.55
CA HIS A 216 -21.22 -11.11 -8.38
C HIS A 216 -19.69 -10.96 -8.49
N LEU A 217 -19.04 -11.81 -9.30
CA LEU A 217 -17.63 -11.72 -9.62
C LEU A 217 -17.26 -10.35 -10.22
N VAL A 218 -18.12 -9.71 -11.03
CA VAL A 218 -17.79 -8.39 -11.61
C VAL A 218 -17.51 -7.36 -10.52
N THR A 219 -18.23 -7.43 -9.38
CA THR A 219 -18.04 -6.51 -8.26
C THR A 219 -16.72 -6.78 -7.53
N ILE A 220 -16.47 -8.05 -7.16
CA ILE A 220 -15.27 -8.43 -6.42
C ILE A 220 -14.02 -8.30 -7.29
N PHE A 221 -14.12 -8.52 -8.61
CA PHE A 221 -13.02 -8.30 -9.54
C PHE A 221 -12.74 -6.80 -9.77
N GLY A 222 -13.75 -5.94 -9.67
CA GLY A 222 -13.55 -4.50 -9.64
C GLY A 222 -12.74 -4.05 -8.42
N GLN A 223 -13.06 -4.60 -7.24
CA GLN A 223 -12.27 -4.41 -6.02
C GLN A 223 -10.85 -4.98 -6.17
N TRP A 224 -10.72 -6.20 -6.71
CA TRP A 224 -9.42 -6.82 -7.01
C TRP A 224 -8.56 -5.89 -7.87
N THR A 225 -9.11 -5.38 -8.96
CA THR A 225 -8.40 -4.47 -9.88
C THR A 225 -8.06 -3.15 -9.21
N ASP A 226 -8.95 -2.57 -8.39
CA ASP A 226 -8.67 -1.35 -7.62
C ASP A 226 -7.46 -1.54 -6.70
N HIS A 227 -7.37 -2.72 -6.08
CA HIS A 227 -6.31 -3.06 -5.16
C HIS A 227 -4.96 -3.34 -5.85
N ASP A 228 -4.89 -3.41 -7.19
CA ASP A 228 -3.61 -3.37 -7.92
C ASP A 228 -3.08 -1.93 -7.97
N VAL A 229 -3.96 -1.00 -8.31
CA VAL A 229 -3.57 0.34 -8.76
C VAL A 229 -3.74 1.43 -7.72
N THR A 230 -4.60 1.26 -6.71
CA THR A 230 -4.86 2.31 -5.71
C THR A 230 -4.83 1.84 -4.27
N PHE A 231 -4.04 2.55 -3.47
CA PHE A 231 -4.14 2.53 -2.01
C PHE A 231 -3.65 3.87 -1.46
N THR A 232 -4.56 4.62 -0.84
CA THR A 232 -4.20 5.84 -0.11
C THR A 232 -4.14 5.54 1.39
N PRO A 233 -2.96 5.59 2.03
CA PRO A 233 -2.82 5.40 3.46
C PRO A 233 -3.38 6.60 4.25
N HIS A 234 -3.77 6.37 5.49
CA HIS A 234 -4.12 7.44 6.42
C HIS A 234 -2.86 8.06 7.05
N SER A 235 -3.00 9.29 7.57
CA SER A 235 -2.02 9.84 8.51
C SER A 235 -1.79 8.83 9.66
N PRO A 236 -0.53 8.53 10.03
CA PRO A 236 -0.16 7.69 11.16
C PRO A 236 -0.37 8.41 12.50
N SER A 237 -0.58 9.73 12.48
CA SER A 237 -0.94 10.52 13.66
C SER A 237 -2.42 10.34 13.97
N ILE A 238 -2.74 9.97 15.21
CA ILE A 238 -4.14 9.78 15.70
C ILE A 238 -4.54 10.90 16.64
N ARG A 239 -3.53 11.57 17.20
CA ARG A 239 -3.71 12.81 17.93
C ARG A 239 -3.23 13.97 17.10
N SER A 240 -3.97 15.07 17.14
CA SER A 240 -3.48 16.31 16.57
C SER A 240 -2.20 16.73 17.26
N PHE A 241 -1.18 17.02 16.45
CA PHE A 241 0.11 17.48 16.95
C PHE A 241 -0.01 18.81 17.69
N SER A 242 -0.98 19.63 17.31
CA SER A 242 -1.12 21.00 17.79
C SER A 242 -1.77 21.13 19.17
N ASN A 243 -2.72 20.26 19.50
CA ASN A 243 -3.56 20.35 20.70
C ASN A 243 -3.86 19.00 21.38
N GLY A 244 -3.32 17.89 20.87
CA GLY A 244 -3.40 16.57 21.51
C GLY A 244 -4.74 15.84 21.36
N ILE A 245 -5.70 16.41 20.61
CA ILE A 245 -7.03 15.86 20.39
C ILE A 245 -6.96 14.51 19.68
N ASP A 246 -7.62 13.49 20.23
CA ASP A 246 -7.76 12.16 19.67
C ASP A 246 -9.00 12.10 18.76
N CYS A 247 -8.81 11.78 17.47
CA CYS A 247 -9.91 11.81 16.49
C CYS A 247 -10.99 10.76 16.74
N GLU A 248 -10.75 9.78 17.60
CA GLU A 248 -11.74 8.76 17.98
C GLU A 248 -12.59 9.17 19.18
N GLU A 249 -12.10 10.10 20.01
CA GLU A 249 -12.74 10.51 21.26
C GLU A 249 -13.32 11.93 21.18
N SER A 250 -13.01 12.67 20.11
CA SER A 250 -13.48 14.03 19.90
C SER A 250 -14.03 14.23 18.49
N CYS A 251 -15.05 15.07 18.41
CA CYS A 251 -15.64 15.57 17.17
C CYS A 251 -15.05 16.91 16.72
N ASP A 252 -13.97 17.36 17.36
CA ASP A 252 -13.26 18.57 16.97
C ASP A 252 -12.53 18.37 15.63
N ARG A 253 -12.57 19.44 14.82
CA ARG A 253 -11.84 19.49 13.55
C ARG A 253 -10.45 20.06 13.77
N THR A 254 -9.45 19.21 13.68
CA THR A 254 -8.03 19.56 13.81
C THR A 254 -7.20 18.54 13.08
N GLU A 255 -6.13 18.91 12.38
CA GLU A 255 -5.32 17.94 11.63
C GLU A 255 -4.81 16.83 12.56
N PRO A 256 -5.01 15.52 12.27
CA PRO A 256 -5.58 14.94 11.04
C PRO A 256 -7.06 14.50 11.15
N CYS A 257 -7.77 14.91 12.19
CA CYS A 257 -9.19 14.67 12.45
C CYS A 257 -10.09 15.54 11.55
N PHE A 258 -10.94 14.89 10.75
CA PHE A 258 -11.99 15.57 9.97
C PHE A 258 -13.33 14.83 10.10
N PRO A 259 -13.88 14.74 11.33
CA PRO A 259 -15.02 13.89 11.66
C PRO A 259 -16.27 14.24 10.85
N ILE A 260 -17.09 13.22 10.60
CA ILE A 260 -18.37 13.36 9.91
C ILE A 260 -19.44 13.72 10.94
N THR A 261 -19.94 14.94 10.84
CA THR A 261 -21.02 15.46 11.69
C THR A 261 -22.34 14.74 11.41
N ILE A 262 -23.06 14.40 12.48
CA ILE A 262 -24.36 13.74 12.43
C ILE A 262 -25.48 14.79 12.37
N PRO A 263 -26.47 14.66 11.46
CA PRO A 263 -27.62 15.56 11.43
C PRO A 263 -28.56 15.31 12.62
N GLU A 264 -29.27 16.35 13.07
CA GLU A 264 -30.13 16.31 14.28
C GLU A 264 -31.23 15.23 14.26
N GLN A 265 -31.68 14.81 13.08
CA GLN A 265 -32.72 13.82 12.87
C GLN A 265 -32.17 12.53 12.25
N ASP A 266 -30.92 12.16 12.57
CA ASP A 266 -30.32 10.93 12.05
C ASP A 266 -31.08 9.69 12.56
N PRO A 267 -31.47 8.76 11.67
CA PRO A 267 -32.25 7.58 12.06
C PRO A 267 -31.49 6.62 12.98
N ARG A 268 -30.15 6.64 12.98
CA ARG A 268 -29.31 5.76 13.82
C ARG A 268 -28.96 6.41 15.16
N PHE A 269 -28.66 7.71 15.16
CA PHE A 269 -28.16 8.42 16.35
C PHE A 269 -29.24 9.22 17.11
N GLY A 270 -30.41 9.45 16.51
CA GLY A 270 -31.50 10.21 17.12
C GLY A 270 -31.05 11.64 17.47
N ARG A 271 -31.48 12.12 18.65
CA ARG A 271 -31.18 13.49 19.14
C ARG A 271 -29.79 13.67 19.77
N ASN A 272 -28.94 12.64 19.79
CA ASN A 272 -27.59 12.74 20.36
C ASN A 272 -26.62 13.40 19.37
N SER A 273 -26.80 14.71 19.14
CA SER A 273 -26.02 15.51 18.18
C SER A 273 -24.55 15.68 18.54
N ASP A 274 -24.17 15.39 19.77
CA ASP A 274 -22.79 15.53 20.26
C ASP A 274 -21.85 14.41 19.75
N GLN A 275 -22.40 13.40 19.05
CA GLN A 275 -21.64 12.31 18.44
C GLN A 275 -21.30 12.59 16.97
N CYS A 276 -20.19 12.01 16.51
CA CYS A 276 -19.73 12.05 15.12
C CYS A 276 -19.21 10.68 14.68
N ILE A 277 -19.13 10.45 13.36
CA ILE A 277 -18.39 9.30 12.83
C ILE A 277 -16.91 9.71 12.68
N PRO A 278 -15.96 9.00 13.32
CA PRO A 278 -14.54 9.31 13.22
C PRO A 278 -14.05 9.23 11.77
N PHE A 279 -13.25 10.22 11.37
CA PHE A 279 -12.63 10.25 10.05
C PHE A 279 -11.23 10.87 10.13
N PHE A 280 -10.28 10.16 9.55
CA PHE A 280 -8.88 10.57 9.47
C PHE A 280 -8.55 10.98 8.05
N ARG A 281 -7.89 12.13 7.92
CA ARG A 281 -7.40 12.61 6.63
C ARG A 281 -6.34 11.67 6.03
N SER A 282 -6.36 11.58 4.70
CA SER A 282 -5.37 10.82 3.94
C SER A 282 -3.97 11.42 4.13
N ALA A 283 -2.96 10.56 4.16
CA ALA A 283 -1.57 10.99 4.21
C ALA A 283 -1.21 11.84 2.99
N ALA A 284 -0.49 12.93 3.22
CA ALA A 284 0.07 13.74 2.15
C ALA A 284 1.39 13.15 1.63
N GLY A 285 1.75 13.47 0.38
CA GLY A 285 3.11 13.28 -0.11
C GLY A 285 4.03 14.42 0.32
N CYS A 286 5.33 14.11 0.44
CA CYS A 286 6.38 15.13 0.58
C CYS A 286 6.29 16.16 -0.55
N GLY A 287 6.59 17.42 -0.24
CA GLY A 287 6.55 18.50 -1.22
C GLY A 287 5.17 18.79 -1.78
N SER A 288 4.16 18.78 -0.92
CA SER A 288 2.80 19.23 -1.25
C SER A 288 2.23 20.14 -0.17
N GLY A 289 1.17 20.89 -0.49
CA GLY A 289 0.52 21.80 0.45
C GLY A 289 1.47 22.93 0.90
N THR A 290 1.47 23.19 2.21
CA THR A 290 2.38 24.11 2.91
C THR A 290 3.87 23.84 2.66
N THR A 291 4.23 22.65 2.17
CA THR A 291 5.62 22.26 1.88
C THR A 291 5.94 22.23 0.38
N GLY A 292 4.97 22.51 -0.49
CA GLY A 292 5.13 22.36 -1.95
C GLY A 292 6.16 23.31 -2.58
N TYR A 293 6.16 24.57 -2.14
CA TYR A 293 7.09 25.59 -2.64
C TYR A 293 8.56 25.17 -2.51
N LEU A 294 8.89 24.35 -1.51
CA LEU A 294 10.24 23.92 -1.16
C LEU A 294 10.90 23.09 -2.24
N PHE A 295 10.09 22.39 -3.01
CA PHE A 295 10.53 21.45 -4.02
C PHE A 295 10.16 21.95 -5.42
N GLY A 296 9.94 23.27 -5.57
CA GLY A 296 9.52 23.87 -6.84
C GLY A 296 8.14 23.40 -7.31
N ARG A 297 7.27 22.91 -6.40
CA ARG A 297 5.94 22.38 -6.70
C ARG A 297 4.83 23.31 -6.23
N GLY A 298 3.62 23.05 -6.74
CA GLY A 298 2.41 23.76 -6.30
C GLY A 298 2.17 23.65 -4.80
N THR A 299 1.66 24.71 -4.18
CA THR A 299 1.39 24.83 -2.73
C THR A 299 0.12 24.10 -2.27
N VAL A 300 -0.36 23.14 -3.06
CA VAL A 300 -1.64 22.46 -2.87
C VAL A 300 -1.40 21.04 -2.38
N ARG A 301 -2.14 20.57 -1.36
CA ARG A 301 -1.95 19.24 -0.76
C ARG A 301 -2.23 18.13 -1.78
N GLN A 302 -1.32 17.16 -1.85
CA GLN A 302 -1.42 15.98 -2.70
C GLN A 302 -1.36 14.71 -1.86
N GLN A 303 -2.29 13.79 -2.10
CA GLN A 303 -2.34 12.50 -1.42
C GLN A 303 -1.44 11.49 -2.14
N MET A 304 -0.92 10.53 -1.39
CA MET A 304 -0.05 9.48 -1.89
C MET A 304 -0.83 8.27 -2.38
N ASN A 305 -0.32 7.61 -3.43
CA ASN A 305 -0.62 6.23 -3.76
C ASN A 305 0.54 5.35 -3.30
N SER A 306 0.29 4.41 -2.41
CA SER A 306 1.33 3.48 -1.93
C SER A 306 1.47 2.23 -2.81
N LEU A 307 0.64 2.08 -3.85
CA LEU A 307 0.76 1.02 -4.85
C LEU A 307 1.35 1.56 -6.16
N THR A 308 1.76 0.63 -7.03
CA THR A 308 2.12 0.91 -8.42
C THR A 308 0.88 1.34 -9.21
N ALA A 309 1.06 2.07 -10.31
CA ALA A 309 -0.06 2.50 -11.16
C ALA A 309 -0.47 1.47 -12.22
N PHE A 310 0.29 0.38 -12.35
CA PHE A 310 0.17 -0.59 -13.43
C PHE A 310 -0.67 -1.78 -13.01
N ILE A 311 -1.26 -2.47 -14.00
CA ILE A 311 -1.81 -3.81 -13.78
C ILE A 311 -0.63 -4.78 -13.80
N ASP A 312 0.02 -4.94 -12.65
CA ASP A 312 1.24 -5.74 -12.46
C ASP A 312 1.10 -6.83 -11.38
N VAL A 313 -0.13 -7.03 -10.90
CA VAL A 313 -0.53 -8.05 -9.91
C VAL A 313 0.16 -7.82 -8.55
N GLY A 314 0.32 -6.55 -8.17
CA GLY A 314 0.83 -6.12 -6.88
C GLY A 314 0.03 -6.65 -5.69
N GLN A 315 -1.24 -7.03 -5.90
CA GLN A 315 -2.07 -7.72 -4.90
C GLN A 315 -1.47 -9.06 -4.45
N VAL A 316 -0.71 -9.73 -5.33
CA VAL A 316 -0.02 -11.00 -5.06
C VAL A 316 1.42 -10.74 -4.67
N TYR A 317 2.13 -9.90 -5.41
CA TYR A 317 3.59 -9.73 -5.27
C TYR A 317 4.03 -8.60 -4.34
N GLY A 318 3.14 -7.67 -4.01
CA GLY A 318 3.42 -6.48 -3.23
C GLY A 318 4.11 -5.37 -4.03
N SER A 319 3.93 -4.13 -3.60
CA SER A 319 4.48 -2.93 -4.24
C SER A 319 5.79 -2.43 -3.63
N GLU A 320 6.49 -3.27 -2.86
CA GLU A 320 7.75 -2.95 -2.18
C GLU A 320 8.70 -4.16 -2.18
N GLY A 321 10.00 -3.93 -2.37
CA GLY A 321 11.00 -5.00 -2.49
C GLY A 321 11.08 -5.94 -1.27
N VAL A 322 11.01 -5.39 -0.05
CA VAL A 322 11.06 -6.19 1.18
C VAL A 322 9.82 -7.09 1.29
N LYS A 323 8.64 -6.57 0.95
CA LYS A 323 7.38 -7.33 0.99
C LYS A 323 7.37 -8.42 -0.09
N ALA A 324 7.76 -8.07 -1.32
CA ALA A 324 7.89 -9.02 -2.42
C ALA A 324 8.83 -10.17 -2.09
N ARG A 325 9.97 -9.89 -1.44
CA ARG A 325 10.90 -10.93 -0.98
C ARG A 325 10.30 -11.80 0.12
N ASN A 326 9.60 -11.20 1.10
CA ASN A 326 9.01 -11.92 2.23
C ASN A 326 7.87 -12.88 1.80
N LEU A 327 7.19 -12.59 0.70
CA LEU A 327 6.12 -13.42 0.16
C LEU A 327 6.64 -14.65 -0.60
N ARG A 328 7.93 -14.69 -0.96
CA ARG A 328 8.56 -15.79 -1.70
C ARG A 328 9.02 -16.91 -0.80
N ASP A 329 8.90 -18.14 -1.29
CA ASP A 329 9.51 -19.30 -0.67
C ASP A 329 10.98 -19.36 -1.11
N LEU A 330 11.86 -18.88 -0.23
CA LEU A 330 13.30 -18.86 -0.45
C LEU A 330 14.01 -20.08 0.17
N THR A 331 13.26 -21.07 0.64
CA THR A 331 13.83 -22.31 1.21
C THR A 331 14.29 -23.29 0.14
N ASN A 332 13.91 -23.05 -1.11
CA ASN A 332 14.25 -23.85 -2.28
C ASN A 332 14.39 -22.96 -3.52
N ASP A 333 14.91 -23.52 -4.61
CA ASP A 333 15.15 -22.79 -5.85
C ASP A 333 14.04 -23.01 -6.90
N LYS A 334 12.78 -23.16 -6.48
CA LYS A 334 11.65 -23.45 -7.39
C LYS A 334 10.84 -22.21 -7.80
N GLY A 335 11.23 -21.03 -7.32
CA GLY A 335 10.56 -19.76 -7.65
C GLY A 335 9.13 -19.63 -7.14
N LEU A 336 8.76 -20.32 -6.06
CA LEU A 336 7.41 -20.34 -5.51
C LEU A 336 7.13 -19.16 -4.56
N LEU A 337 5.85 -18.87 -4.37
CA LEU A 337 5.35 -18.06 -3.25
C LEU A 337 5.12 -18.94 -2.02
N ARG A 338 5.29 -18.35 -0.84
CA ARG A 338 5.00 -19.01 0.44
C ARG A 338 3.52 -19.34 0.55
N VAL A 339 3.25 -20.44 1.24
CA VAL A 339 1.91 -20.96 1.47
C VAL A 339 1.69 -21.19 2.96
N ASN A 340 0.44 -21.39 3.35
CA ASN A 340 0.09 -21.76 4.70
C ASN A 340 0.68 -23.13 5.07
N THR A 341 1.26 -23.22 6.26
CA THR A 341 1.85 -24.46 6.77
C THR A 341 0.95 -25.20 7.75
N GLU A 342 -0.14 -24.56 8.21
CA GLU A 342 -1.06 -25.10 9.22
C GLU A 342 -2.32 -25.69 8.59
N TYR A 343 -2.84 -25.06 7.54
CA TYR A 343 -4.10 -25.44 6.90
C TYR A 343 -3.94 -25.57 5.39
N THR A 344 -4.69 -26.52 4.83
CA THR A 344 -4.89 -26.66 3.39
C THR A 344 -6.38 -26.71 3.08
N ASP A 345 -6.74 -26.39 1.84
CA ASP A 345 -8.09 -26.50 1.32
C ASP A 345 -8.15 -27.72 0.40
N ASN A 346 -8.57 -28.87 0.94
CA ASN A 346 -8.63 -30.14 0.21
C ASN A 346 -7.29 -30.50 -0.47
N GLY A 347 -6.17 -30.32 0.26
CA GLY A 347 -4.82 -30.54 -0.25
C GLY A 347 -4.26 -29.41 -1.13
N ARG A 348 -5.03 -28.35 -1.39
CA ARG A 348 -4.56 -27.15 -2.11
C ARG A 348 -4.08 -26.06 -1.16
N GLU A 349 -3.21 -25.22 -1.69
CA GLU A 349 -2.50 -24.19 -0.96
C GLU A 349 -3.43 -23.07 -0.49
N LEU A 350 -3.17 -22.54 0.70
CA LEU A 350 -3.77 -21.30 1.21
C LEU A 350 -2.68 -20.24 1.38
N LEU A 351 -3.08 -18.97 1.46
CA LEU A 351 -2.16 -17.88 1.78
C LEU A 351 -1.49 -18.12 3.15
N PRO A 352 -0.22 -17.71 3.32
CA PRO A 352 0.43 -17.77 4.63
C PRO A 352 -0.27 -16.83 5.62
N PHE A 353 -0.12 -17.08 6.92
CA PHE A 353 -0.64 -16.16 7.93
C PHE A 353 0.27 -14.96 8.15
N SER A 354 -0.35 -13.82 8.47
CA SER A 354 0.35 -12.62 8.91
C SER A 354 0.86 -12.81 10.34
N THR A 355 2.13 -12.43 10.57
CA THR A 355 2.77 -12.47 11.89
C THR A 355 2.54 -11.19 12.71
N MET A 356 1.48 -10.44 12.40
CA MET A 356 1.16 -9.21 13.12
C MET A 356 0.85 -9.48 14.59
N GLY A 357 1.37 -8.64 15.50
CA GLY A 357 1.16 -8.78 16.95
C GLY A 357 -0.28 -8.59 17.43
N ALA A 358 -1.21 -8.17 16.56
CA ALA A 358 -2.65 -8.13 16.81
C ALA A 358 -3.40 -8.79 15.65
N ASN A 359 -4.26 -9.75 15.97
CA ASN A 359 -5.06 -10.48 14.99
C ASN A 359 -6.44 -9.82 14.81
N MET A 360 -6.59 -8.95 13.81
CA MET A 360 -7.90 -8.36 13.47
C MET A 360 -8.93 -9.38 12.98
N CYS A 361 -8.46 -10.53 12.52
CA CYS A 361 -9.26 -11.62 12.00
C CYS A 361 -9.67 -12.64 13.08
N ALA A 362 -9.28 -12.39 14.34
CA ALA A 362 -9.77 -13.13 15.50
C ALA A 362 -11.24 -12.78 15.79
N THR A 363 -12.13 -13.20 14.91
CA THR A 363 -13.55 -12.88 14.91
C THR A 363 -14.43 -14.11 15.11
N ARG A 364 -13.85 -15.32 15.05
CA ARG A 364 -14.62 -16.57 14.97
C ARG A 364 -15.42 -16.82 16.22
N ALA A 365 -14.78 -16.82 17.39
CA ALA A 365 -15.43 -17.16 18.65
C ALA A 365 -16.64 -16.26 18.92
N ARG A 366 -16.49 -14.95 18.64
CA ARG A 366 -17.58 -13.99 18.75
C ARG A 366 -18.68 -14.20 17.71
N MET A 367 -18.32 -14.43 16.45
CA MET A 367 -19.30 -14.59 15.37
C MET A 367 -20.10 -15.90 15.46
N THR A 368 -19.50 -16.97 15.98
CA THR A 368 -20.15 -18.27 16.18
C THR A 368 -20.77 -18.42 17.57
N ASN A 369 -20.56 -17.45 18.47
CA ASN A 369 -20.94 -17.52 19.88
C ASN A 369 -20.40 -18.78 20.59
N ASP A 370 -19.16 -19.15 20.26
CA ASP A 370 -18.44 -20.30 20.82
C ASP A 370 -17.06 -19.84 21.28
N SER A 371 -16.90 -19.67 22.59
CA SER A 371 -15.63 -19.22 23.20
C SER A 371 -14.49 -20.23 23.07
N THR A 372 -14.78 -21.47 22.68
CA THR A 372 -13.78 -22.53 22.47
C THR A 372 -13.31 -22.61 21.01
N ALA A 373 -13.94 -21.86 20.10
CA ALA A 373 -13.59 -21.86 18.70
C ALA A 373 -12.18 -21.31 18.48
N GLN A 374 -11.35 -22.08 17.76
CA GLN A 374 -9.99 -21.67 17.42
C GLN A 374 -10.01 -20.45 16.49
N GLU A 375 -9.38 -19.36 16.94
CA GLU A 375 -9.21 -18.14 16.15
C GLU A 375 -8.18 -18.31 15.03
N VAL A 376 -8.37 -17.55 13.95
CA VAL A 376 -7.55 -17.63 12.73
C VAL A 376 -6.88 -16.29 12.46
N PRO A 377 -5.55 -16.25 12.24
CA PRO A 377 -4.85 -15.03 11.81
C PRO A 377 -5.33 -14.53 10.45
N CYS A 378 -5.18 -13.24 10.19
CA CYS A 378 -5.34 -12.71 8.84
C CYS A 378 -4.32 -13.35 7.89
N PHE A 379 -4.74 -13.63 6.66
CA PHE A 379 -3.84 -14.03 5.60
C PHE A 379 -2.88 -12.90 5.22
N LEU A 380 -1.67 -13.26 4.79
CA LEU A 380 -0.65 -12.36 4.28
C LEU A 380 -0.61 -12.46 2.74
N ALA A 381 -0.71 -11.32 2.06
CA ALA A 381 -0.64 -11.21 0.61
C ALA A 381 0.12 -9.93 0.22
N GLY A 382 0.27 -9.68 -1.09
CA GLY A 382 0.87 -8.47 -1.66
C GLY A 382 0.16 -7.17 -1.27
N ASP A 383 -1.16 -7.22 -1.07
CA ASP A 383 -1.97 -6.09 -0.57
C ASP A 383 -2.50 -6.35 0.87
N GLU A 384 -2.51 -5.30 1.69
CA GLU A 384 -2.92 -5.35 3.11
C GLU A 384 -4.43 -5.59 3.30
N ARG A 385 -5.25 -5.34 2.28
CA ARG A 385 -6.71 -5.44 2.33
C ARG A 385 -7.22 -6.81 1.85
N SER A 386 -6.34 -7.80 1.63
CA SER A 386 -6.69 -9.15 1.16
C SER A 386 -7.74 -9.88 2.02
N ASN A 387 -7.88 -9.52 3.29
CA ASN A 387 -8.84 -10.09 4.25
C ASN A 387 -10.10 -9.24 4.41
N GLU A 388 -10.26 -8.17 3.63
CA GLU A 388 -11.38 -7.24 3.80
C GLU A 388 -12.71 -7.98 3.72
N ASN A 389 -12.91 -8.84 2.71
CA ASN A 389 -13.99 -9.83 2.66
C ASN A 389 -13.52 -11.18 2.10
N ILE A 390 -14.26 -12.26 2.39
CA ILE A 390 -13.89 -13.63 1.99
C ILE A 390 -13.85 -13.88 0.47
N GLY A 391 -14.57 -13.08 -0.33
CA GLY A 391 -14.54 -13.18 -1.79
C GLY A 391 -13.22 -12.67 -2.35
N LEU A 392 -12.77 -11.52 -1.84
CA LEU A 392 -11.46 -10.97 -2.14
C LEU A 392 -10.34 -11.93 -1.68
N THR A 393 -10.42 -12.46 -0.45
CA THR A 393 -9.46 -13.47 0.04
C THR A 393 -9.38 -14.69 -0.87
N SER A 394 -10.51 -15.13 -1.42
CA SER A 394 -10.57 -16.25 -2.35
C SER A 394 -9.86 -15.93 -3.67
N LEU A 395 -10.01 -14.72 -4.22
CA LEU A 395 -9.25 -14.29 -5.41
C LEU A 395 -7.74 -14.20 -5.15
N HIS A 396 -7.31 -13.65 -4.01
CA HIS A 396 -5.88 -13.65 -3.65
C HIS A 396 -5.31 -15.05 -3.58
N THR A 397 -6.04 -15.99 -2.96
CA THR A 397 -5.62 -17.38 -2.84
C THR A 397 -5.62 -18.09 -4.20
N LEU A 398 -6.61 -17.82 -5.07
CA LEU A 398 -6.66 -18.33 -6.42
C LEU A 398 -5.43 -17.91 -7.24
N MET A 399 -5.04 -16.64 -7.15
CA MET A 399 -3.90 -16.10 -7.90
C MET A 399 -2.54 -16.51 -7.32
N LEU A 400 -2.45 -16.75 -6.01
CA LEU A 400 -1.29 -17.43 -5.39
C LEU A 400 -1.09 -18.83 -5.99
N ARG A 401 -2.17 -19.62 -6.04
CA ARG A 401 -2.15 -20.98 -6.61
C ARG A 401 -1.72 -20.95 -8.07
N GLU A 402 -2.24 -19.99 -8.85
CA GLU A 402 -1.88 -19.86 -10.27
C GLU A 402 -0.40 -19.53 -10.45
N HIS A 403 0.17 -18.63 -9.64
CA HIS A 403 1.62 -18.38 -9.67
C HIS A 403 2.42 -19.67 -9.41
N ASN A 404 2.08 -20.40 -8.34
CA ASN A 404 2.80 -21.63 -8.00
C ASN A 404 2.61 -22.74 -9.05
N ARG A 405 1.44 -22.80 -9.71
CA ARG A 405 1.18 -23.71 -10.83
C ARG A 405 2.07 -23.36 -12.03
N LEU A 406 2.14 -22.09 -12.40
CA LEU A 406 2.99 -21.60 -13.49
C LEU A 406 4.47 -21.86 -13.21
N ALA A 407 4.96 -21.51 -12.01
CA ALA A 407 6.35 -21.73 -11.63
C ALA A 407 6.75 -23.21 -11.68
N ARG A 408 5.89 -24.13 -11.21
CA ARG A 408 6.13 -25.58 -11.34
C ARG A 408 6.15 -26.05 -12.79
N ALA A 409 5.23 -25.57 -13.61
CA ALA A 409 5.16 -25.94 -15.02
C ALA A 409 6.39 -25.43 -15.80
N LEU A 410 6.82 -24.19 -15.53
CA LEU A 410 8.03 -23.61 -16.11
C LEU A 410 9.29 -24.34 -15.65
N ALA A 411 9.37 -24.78 -14.39
CA ALA A 411 10.51 -25.55 -13.88
C ALA A 411 10.63 -26.92 -14.58
N ASN A 412 9.49 -27.55 -14.88
CA ASN A 412 9.47 -28.79 -15.66
C ASN A 412 9.84 -28.56 -17.13
N LEU A 413 9.41 -27.43 -17.70
CA LEU A 413 9.67 -27.07 -19.10
C LEU A 413 11.13 -26.67 -19.32
N ASN A 414 11.72 -25.97 -18.35
CA ASN A 414 13.06 -25.39 -18.38
C ASN A 414 13.85 -25.79 -17.11
N PRO A 415 14.39 -27.03 -17.03
CA PRO A 415 15.05 -27.53 -15.83
C PRO A 415 16.33 -26.78 -15.41
N SER A 416 16.90 -25.97 -16.31
CA SER A 416 18.11 -25.15 -16.06
C SER A 416 17.81 -23.79 -15.42
N TRP A 417 16.54 -23.37 -15.38
CA TRP A 417 16.18 -22.07 -14.84
C TRP A 417 16.30 -22.03 -13.31
N SER A 418 16.92 -20.97 -12.79
CA SER A 418 16.97 -20.72 -11.35
C SER A 418 15.61 -20.30 -10.79
N GLY A 419 15.46 -20.40 -9.48
CA GLY A 419 14.26 -19.96 -8.77
C GLY A 419 13.95 -18.48 -8.95
N GLU A 420 14.97 -17.62 -9.14
CA GLU A 420 14.74 -16.22 -9.49
C GLU A 420 14.11 -16.08 -10.87
N ARG A 421 14.63 -16.79 -11.88
CA ARG A 421 14.08 -16.75 -13.24
C ARG A 421 12.65 -17.30 -13.26
N LEU A 422 12.40 -18.42 -12.58
CA LEU A 422 11.07 -19.02 -12.45
C LEU A 422 10.06 -18.06 -11.82
N TYR A 423 10.43 -17.42 -10.71
CA TYR A 423 9.58 -16.43 -10.04
C TYR A 423 9.25 -15.25 -10.96
N GLN A 424 10.26 -14.68 -11.63
CA GLN A 424 10.05 -13.50 -12.48
C GLN A 424 9.24 -13.82 -13.74
N GLU A 425 9.46 -14.97 -14.38
CA GLU A 425 8.68 -15.38 -15.55
C GLU A 425 7.23 -15.72 -15.17
N ALA A 426 6.99 -16.45 -14.07
CA ALA A 426 5.64 -16.68 -13.57
C ALA A 426 4.93 -15.36 -13.20
N ARG A 427 5.66 -14.41 -12.56
CA ARG A 427 5.15 -13.05 -12.27
C ARG A 427 4.82 -12.28 -13.54
N LYS A 428 5.66 -12.34 -14.56
CA LYS A 428 5.47 -11.67 -15.85
C LYS A 428 4.25 -12.23 -16.59
N ILE A 429 4.10 -13.56 -16.66
CA ILE A 429 2.93 -14.22 -17.23
C ILE A 429 1.65 -13.81 -16.48
N MET A 430 1.66 -13.83 -15.14
CA MET A 430 0.53 -13.37 -14.32
C MET A 430 0.12 -11.93 -14.64
N GLY A 431 1.10 -11.03 -14.81
CA GLY A 431 0.87 -9.67 -15.30
C GLY A 431 0.14 -9.65 -16.64
N GLY A 432 0.64 -10.39 -17.63
CA GLY A 432 0.01 -10.50 -18.95
C GLY A 432 -1.42 -11.07 -18.89
N LEU A 433 -1.64 -12.14 -18.12
CA LEU A 433 -2.96 -12.76 -17.94
C LEU A 433 -3.98 -11.74 -17.39
N LEU A 434 -3.59 -11.00 -16.35
CA LEU A 434 -4.47 -10.04 -15.69
C LEU A 434 -4.69 -8.77 -16.53
N GLN A 435 -3.69 -8.35 -17.30
CA GLN A 435 -3.85 -7.28 -18.30
C GLN A 435 -4.88 -7.66 -19.37
N VAL A 436 -4.78 -8.88 -19.94
CA VAL A 436 -5.75 -9.39 -20.92
C VAL A 436 -7.16 -9.46 -20.31
N ILE A 437 -7.32 -10.15 -19.18
CA ILE A 437 -8.64 -10.34 -18.54
C ILE A 437 -9.26 -8.99 -18.16
N THR A 438 -8.47 -8.06 -17.63
CA THR A 438 -8.99 -6.74 -17.23
C THR A 438 -9.52 -5.96 -18.42
N TYR A 439 -8.77 -5.87 -19.52
CA TYR A 439 -9.15 -5.03 -20.66
C TYR A 439 -10.17 -5.69 -21.58
N ARG A 440 -10.01 -7.00 -21.84
CA ARG A 440 -10.86 -7.75 -22.75
C ARG A 440 -12.21 -8.11 -22.12
N ASP A 441 -12.19 -8.60 -20.88
CA ASP A 441 -13.37 -9.25 -20.29
C ASP A 441 -14.07 -8.38 -19.24
N TYR A 442 -13.32 -7.61 -18.46
CA TYR A 442 -13.89 -6.84 -17.35
C TYR A 442 -14.32 -5.42 -17.76
N LEU A 443 -13.42 -4.62 -18.34
CA LEU A 443 -13.70 -3.20 -18.63
C LEU A 443 -14.89 -3.00 -19.58
N LEU A 444 -15.12 -3.92 -20.51
CA LEU A 444 -16.28 -3.92 -21.41
C LEU A 444 -17.61 -3.81 -20.65
N HIS A 445 -17.71 -4.48 -19.50
CA HIS A 445 -18.92 -4.50 -18.66
C HIS A 445 -19.06 -3.27 -17.77
N ILE A 446 -17.96 -2.51 -17.60
CA ILE A 446 -17.94 -1.30 -16.79
C ILE A 446 -18.19 -0.06 -17.65
N VAL A 447 -17.30 0.23 -18.60
CA VAL A 447 -17.38 1.46 -19.42
C VAL A 447 -18.23 1.30 -20.68
N GLY A 448 -18.61 0.06 -21.02
CA GLY A 448 -19.45 -0.25 -22.18
C GLY A 448 -18.67 -0.35 -23.50
N PRO A 449 -19.24 -1.02 -24.52
CA PRO A 449 -18.60 -1.25 -25.82
C PRO A 449 -18.24 0.03 -26.56
N ASP A 450 -19.01 1.12 -26.39
CA ASP A 450 -18.78 2.36 -27.12
C ASP A 450 -17.48 3.06 -26.67
N PHE A 451 -17.18 3.03 -25.36
CA PHE A 451 -15.92 3.54 -24.83
C PHE A 451 -14.75 2.61 -25.16
N ILE A 452 -14.95 1.29 -25.09
CA ILE A 452 -13.93 0.32 -25.53
C ILE A 452 -13.57 0.56 -26.99
N ALA A 453 -14.55 0.56 -27.90
CA ALA A 453 -14.32 0.72 -29.32
C ALA A 453 -13.60 2.04 -29.66
N ARG A 454 -13.91 3.12 -28.93
CA ARG A 454 -13.35 4.45 -29.19
C ARG A 454 -11.96 4.68 -28.57
N GLN A 455 -11.66 4.11 -27.40
CA GLN A 455 -10.47 4.48 -26.62
C GLN A 455 -9.57 3.32 -26.24
N LEU A 456 -10.08 2.09 -26.14
CA LEU A 456 -9.34 0.95 -25.56
C LEU A 456 -9.23 -0.27 -26.49
N SER A 457 -9.84 -0.25 -27.67
CA SER A 457 -9.88 -1.37 -28.62
C SER A 457 -8.52 -1.68 -29.25
N ASN A 458 -7.83 -0.64 -29.72
CA ASN A 458 -6.52 -0.77 -30.35
C ASN A 458 -5.45 -0.21 -29.41
N TYR A 459 -4.34 -0.93 -29.29
CA TYR A 459 -3.14 -0.47 -28.58
C TYR A 459 -2.20 0.24 -29.58
N PRO A 460 -1.90 1.54 -29.38
CA PRO A 460 -1.04 2.29 -30.31
C PRO A 460 0.46 2.03 -30.13
N GLY A 461 0.86 1.29 -29.09
CA GLY A 461 2.25 1.14 -28.67
C GLY A 461 2.54 1.90 -27.35
N TYR A 462 3.73 1.67 -26.80
CA TYR A 462 4.21 2.37 -25.62
C TYR A 462 4.64 3.81 -26.00
N ASP A 463 4.19 4.78 -25.21
CA ASP A 463 4.57 6.19 -25.33
C ASP A 463 5.17 6.67 -23.99
N GLU A 464 6.45 7.04 -24.02
CA GLU A 464 7.18 7.48 -22.83
C GLU A 464 6.80 8.88 -22.34
N ASP A 465 6.06 9.67 -23.14
CA ASP A 465 5.56 10.99 -22.74
C ASP A 465 4.21 10.93 -22.00
N ILE A 466 3.53 9.77 -22.03
CA ILE A 466 2.27 9.57 -21.30
C ILE A 466 2.55 9.32 -19.82
N ASP A 467 1.99 10.17 -18.95
CA ASP A 467 1.99 9.95 -17.48
C ASP A 467 1.00 8.82 -17.10
N PRO A 468 1.49 7.63 -16.68
CA PRO A 468 0.66 6.52 -16.27
C PRO A 468 0.17 6.63 -14.83
N SER A 469 0.58 7.66 -14.07
CA SER A 469 0.24 7.78 -12.66
C SER A 469 -1.28 7.79 -12.44
N ILE A 470 -1.73 7.16 -11.36
CA ILE A 470 -3.15 7.15 -11.04
C ILE A 470 -3.61 8.54 -10.63
N SER A 471 -4.69 9.01 -11.27
CA SER A 471 -5.29 10.29 -10.99
C SER A 471 -6.09 10.26 -9.69
N ASN A 472 -6.08 11.39 -8.98
CA ASN A 472 -6.77 11.50 -7.70
C ASN A 472 -8.29 11.27 -7.84
N VAL A 473 -8.90 11.76 -8.93
CA VAL A 473 -10.33 11.57 -9.22
C VAL A 473 -10.68 10.11 -9.51
N PHE A 474 -9.79 9.36 -10.16
CA PHE A 474 -9.99 7.93 -10.40
C PHE A 474 -10.01 7.16 -9.08
N ALA A 475 -8.96 7.29 -8.27
CA ALA A 475 -8.79 6.55 -7.01
C ALA A 475 -9.82 6.93 -5.93
N THR A 476 -10.25 8.19 -5.93
CA THR A 476 -11.08 8.72 -4.83
C THR A 476 -12.56 8.75 -5.16
N ALA A 477 -12.93 8.79 -6.45
CA ALA A 477 -14.31 8.88 -6.88
C ALA A 477 -14.66 7.84 -7.94
N ALA A 478 -14.12 7.96 -9.16
CA ALA A 478 -14.66 7.22 -10.30
C ALA A 478 -14.61 5.70 -10.13
N TYR A 479 -13.50 5.15 -9.63
CA TYR A 479 -13.34 3.70 -9.48
C TYR A 479 -14.01 3.13 -8.22
N ARG A 480 -14.58 4.00 -7.37
CA ARG A 480 -15.43 3.62 -6.23
C ARG A 480 -16.90 3.42 -6.59
N PHE A 481 -17.24 3.41 -7.88
CA PHE A 481 -18.59 3.07 -8.35
C PHE A 481 -19.04 1.68 -7.87
N ALA A 482 -18.09 0.74 -7.78
CA ALA A 482 -18.33 -0.65 -7.41
C ALA A 482 -18.91 -0.81 -6.00
N HIS A 483 -18.75 0.18 -5.10
CA HIS A 483 -19.40 0.18 -3.79
C HIS A 483 -20.93 0.08 -3.87
N LEU A 484 -21.55 0.50 -4.99
CA LEU A 484 -22.99 0.40 -5.20
C LEU A 484 -23.42 -0.90 -5.91
N MET A 485 -22.45 -1.76 -6.25
CA MET A 485 -22.66 -3.08 -6.88
C MET A 485 -22.39 -4.25 -5.93
N VAL A 486 -22.03 -3.95 -4.67
CA VAL A 486 -21.84 -4.95 -3.61
C VAL A 486 -23.19 -5.50 -3.19
N GLN A 487 -23.27 -6.83 -3.07
CA GLN A 487 -24.45 -7.51 -2.55
C GLN A 487 -24.45 -7.50 -1.01
N PRO A 488 -25.63 -7.51 -0.36
CA PRO A 488 -25.72 -7.62 1.10
C PRO A 488 -25.28 -8.98 1.66
N PHE A 489 -24.95 -9.95 0.79
CA PHE A 489 -24.52 -11.29 1.16
C PHE A 489 -23.25 -11.68 0.42
N MET A 490 -22.40 -12.47 1.08
CA MET A 490 -21.34 -13.21 0.40
C MET A 490 -21.83 -14.60 0.06
N PHE A 491 -22.18 -14.83 -1.21
CA PHE A 491 -22.81 -16.07 -1.64
C PHE A 491 -21.88 -17.29 -1.51
N ARG A 492 -22.44 -18.41 -1.05
CA ARG A 492 -21.75 -19.70 -1.00
C ARG A 492 -22.65 -20.80 -1.55
N LEU A 493 -22.18 -21.46 -2.60
CA LEU A 493 -22.95 -22.46 -3.31
C LEU A 493 -22.30 -23.84 -3.27
N ASN A 494 -23.11 -24.90 -3.21
CA ASN A 494 -22.64 -26.26 -3.35
C ASN A 494 -22.29 -26.62 -4.82
N GLU A 495 -21.92 -27.87 -5.05
CA GLU A 495 -21.56 -28.44 -6.36
C GLU A 495 -22.71 -28.30 -7.37
N GLU A 496 -23.95 -28.25 -6.89
CA GLU A 496 -25.12 -28.02 -7.73
C GLU A 496 -25.46 -26.54 -7.97
N TYR A 497 -24.57 -25.61 -7.60
CA TYR A 497 -24.81 -24.15 -7.65
C TYR A 497 -26.10 -23.73 -6.92
N ARG A 498 -26.46 -24.47 -5.86
CA ARG A 498 -27.54 -24.12 -4.92
C ARG A 498 -26.95 -23.61 -3.63
N GLU A 499 -27.77 -22.97 -2.81
CA GLU A 499 -27.35 -22.50 -1.48
C GLU A 499 -26.68 -23.64 -0.70
N HIS A 500 -25.48 -23.40 -0.18
CA HIS A 500 -24.71 -24.47 0.45
C HIS A 500 -25.37 -24.89 1.77
N PRO A 501 -25.73 -26.18 1.95
CA PRO A 501 -26.58 -26.61 3.07
C PRO A 501 -25.91 -26.47 4.44
N MET A 502 -24.59 -26.71 4.53
CA MET A 502 -23.83 -26.59 5.77
C MET A 502 -23.22 -25.20 6.00
N TYR A 503 -23.08 -24.41 4.93
CA TYR A 503 -22.29 -23.17 4.93
C TYR A 503 -23.08 -22.06 4.22
N PRO A 504 -24.24 -21.66 4.76
CA PRO A 504 -25.15 -20.72 4.08
C PRO A 504 -24.50 -19.34 3.92
N SER A 505 -24.92 -18.58 2.92
CA SER A 505 -24.39 -17.26 2.58
C SER A 505 -24.53 -16.29 3.75
N PRO A 506 -23.43 -15.80 4.36
CA PRO A 506 -23.51 -14.82 5.43
C PRO A 506 -23.90 -13.44 4.88
N LEU A 507 -24.57 -12.64 5.73
CA LEU A 507 -24.62 -11.19 5.56
C LEU A 507 -23.21 -10.62 5.48
N LEU A 508 -23.03 -9.58 4.67
CA LEU A 508 -21.72 -9.02 4.34
C LEU A 508 -20.93 -8.61 5.60
N HIS A 509 -21.58 -7.99 6.60
CA HIS A 509 -20.89 -7.59 7.84
C HIS A 509 -20.29 -8.78 8.62
N ARG A 510 -20.78 -10.01 8.39
CA ARG A 510 -20.25 -11.26 8.98
C ARG A 510 -19.22 -11.98 8.11
N ALA A 511 -18.94 -11.44 6.93
CA ALA A 511 -17.92 -11.91 6.01
C ALA A 511 -16.68 -11.01 5.98
N PHE A 512 -16.73 -9.84 6.63
CA PHE A 512 -15.56 -8.98 6.78
C PHE A 512 -14.55 -9.56 7.78
N PHE A 513 -13.26 -9.56 7.42
CA PHE A 513 -12.16 -10.05 8.28
C PHE A 513 -12.43 -11.43 8.92
N ALA A 514 -13.02 -12.32 8.12
CA ALA A 514 -13.43 -13.66 8.55
C ALA A 514 -12.73 -14.78 7.75
N PRO A 515 -11.37 -14.82 7.67
CA PRO A 515 -10.64 -15.85 6.94
C PRO A 515 -10.88 -17.26 7.48
N TRP A 516 -11.32 -17.38 8.74
CA TRP A 516 -11.75 -18.64 9.33
C TRP A 516 -12.88 -19.33 8.55
N ARG A 517 -13.72 -18.57 7.82
CA ARG A 517 -14.76 -19.15 6.95
C ARG A 517 -14.15 -19.87 5.75
N VAL A 518 -13.03 -19.37 5.22
CA VAL A 518 -12.29 -20.06 4.16
C VAL A 518 -11.71 -21.38 4.69
N ILE A 519 -11.19 -21.37 5.92
CA ILE A 519 -10.54 -22.55 6.51
C ILE A 519 -11.54 -23.62 6.97
N PHE A 520 -12.61 -23.21 7.65
CA PHE A 520 -13.51 -24.14 8.35
C PHE A 520 -14.90 -24.27 7.70
N GLU A 521 -15.22 -23.47 6.70
CA GLU A 521 -16.54 -23.46 6.05
C GLU A 521 -16.47 -23.69 4.53
N GLY A 522 -15.64 -24.66 4.11
CA GLY A 522 -15.69 -25.25 2.77
C GLY A 522 -14.66 -24.78 1.75
N GLY A 523 -13.64 -24.01 2.15
CA GLY A 523 -12.57 -23.60 1.22
C GLY A 523 -12.99 -22.51 0.23
N LEU A 524 -12.29 -22.46 -0.91
CA LEU A 524 -12.56 -21.49 -1.98
C LEU A 524 -13.80 -21.86 -2.80
N ASP A 525 -14.04 -23.16 -3.02
CA ASP A 525 -14.97 -23.65 -4.02
C ASP A 525 -16.40 -23.10 -3.84
N PRO A 526 -17.01 -23.11 -2.64
CA PRO A 526 -18.35 -22.58 -2.47
C PRO A 526 -18.44 -21.07 -2.71
N ILE A 527 -17.40 -20.34 -2.32
CA ILE A 527 -17.32 -18.89 -2.48
C ILE A 527 -17.19 -18.54 -3.96
N LEU A 528 -16.27 -19.20 -4.69
CA LEU A 528 -16.06 -18.96 -6.11
C LEU A 528 -17.29 -19.35 -6.95
N ARG A 529 -17.98 -20.46 -6.63
CA ARG A 529 -19.29 -20.76 -7.24
C ARG A 529 -20.31 -19.66 -6.94
N GLY A 530 -20.31 -19.10 -5.74
CA GLY A 530 -21.13 -17.93 -5.39
C GLY A 530 -20.81 -16.68 -6.21
N LEU A 531 -19.52 -16.40 -6.46
CA LEU A 531 -19.09 -15.26 -7.27
C LEU A 531 -19.54 -15.41 -8.73
N VAL A 532 -19.37 -16.58 -9.34
CA VAL A 532 -19.71 -16.79 -10.76
C VAL A 532 -21.16 -17.24 -10.99
N GLY A 533 -21.85 -17.73 -9.97
CA GLY A 533 -23.19 -18.33 -10.07
C GLY A 533 -24.33 -17.47 -9.55
N ARG A 534 -24.05 -16.36 -8.84
CA ARG A 534 -25.05 -15.38 -8.41
C ARG A 534 -24.84 -14.05 -9.09
N GLN A 535 -25.92 -13.27 -9.16
CA GLN A 535 -25.95 -11.95 -9.78
C GLN A 535 -25.23 -10.91 -8.91
N ALA A 536 -24.60 -9.92 -9.53
CA ALA A 536 -24.17 -8.70 -8.83
C ALA A 536 -25.38 -7.88 -8.36
N LYS A 537 -25.15 -6.89 -7.49
CA LYS A 537 -26.17 -5.87 -7.23
C LYS A 537 -26.19 -4.88 -8.41
N LEU A 538 -27.38 -4.50 -8.84
CA LEU A 538 -27.58 -3.39 -9.76
C LEU A 538 -27.65 -2.09 -8.97
N ASN A 539 -26.90 -1.06 -9.40
CA ASN A 539 -27.11 0.29 -8.88
C ASN A 539 -28.31 0.93 -9.60
N THR A 540 -29.26 1.46 -8.84
CA THR A 540 -30.39 2.26 -9.35
C THR A 540 -30.41 3.61 -8.64
N GLN A 541 -31.11 4.59 -9.21
CA GLN A 541 -31.14 5.95 -8.66
C GLN A 541 -31.92 6.05 -7.34
N GLU A 542 -32.80 5.08 -7.10
CA GLU A 542 -33.62 4.96 -5.90
C GLU A 542 -33.00 3.98 -4.87
N HIS A 543 -32.21 3.00 -5.34
CA HIS A 543 -31.64 1.93 -4.51
C HIS A 543 -30.10 1.87 -4.59
N MET A 544 -29.42 2.94 -4.15
CA MET A 544 -27.97 3.07 -4.28
C MET A 544 -27.17 2.16 -3.31
N MET A 545 -27.23 2.39 -2.00
CA MET A 545 -26.38 1.73 -1.00
C MET A 545 -27.17 1.09 0.14
N HIS A 546 -27.00 -0.21 0.30
CA HIS A 546 -27.71 -1.00 1.30
C HIS A 546 -27.09 -0.90 2.71
N ASP A 547 -27.87 -1.29 3.72
CA ASP A 547 -27.55 -1.07 5.14
C ASP A 547 -26.27 -1.79 5.61
N GLU A 548 -25.84 -2.87 4.96
CA GLU A 548 -24.58 -3.55 5.34
C GLU A 548 -23.33 -2.67 5.13
N LEU A 549 -23.37 -1.74 4.17
CA LEU A 549 -22.27 -0.79 3.90
C LEU A 549 -22.55 0.61 4.47
N ARG A 550 -23.82 0.99 4.59
CA ARG A 550 -24.23 2.33 5.05
C ARG A 550 -24.42 2.41 6.57
N GLU A 551 -24.85 1.34 7.20
CA GLU A 551 -25.17 1.30 8.64
C GLU A 551 -24.37 0.30 9.43
N ARG A 552 -23.79 -0.74 8.78
CA ARG A 552 -23.11 -1.86 9.44
C ARG A 552 -21.67 -2.07 8.98
N LEU A 553 -21.04 -1.05 8.39
CA LEU A 553 -19.67 -1.17 7.91
C LEU A 553 -18.73 -1.48 9.09
N PHE A 554 -18.15 -2.68 9.04
CA PHE A 554 -17.33 -3.30 10.07
C PHE A 554 -17.99 -3.49 11.45
N GLU A 555 -19.34 -3.54 11.53
CA GLU A 555 -20.09 -3.78 12.78
C GLU A 555 -19.68 -5.07 13.50
N PHE A 556 -18.98 -6.00 12.84
CA PHE A 556 -18.42 -7.15 13.51
C PHE A 556 -17.59 -6.76 14.74
N SER A 557 -16.87 -5.63 14.74
CA SER A 557 -15.92 -5.30 15.81
C SER A 557 -16.54 -4.55 17.02
N SER A 558 -17.57 -3.72 16.82
CA SER A 558 -18.30 -3.03 17.92
C SER A 558 -19.67 -2.50 17.45
N HIS A 559 -20.50 -2.01 18.38
CA HIS A 559 -21.82 -1.41 18.09
C HIS A 559 -21.79 -0.13 17.22
N LEU A 560 -20.71 0.67 17.23
CA LEU A 560 -20.62 1.89 16.42
C LEU A 560 -20.07 1.60 15.03
N ALA A 561 -20.94 1.28 14.08
CA ALA A 561 -20.57 1.02 12.69
C ALA A 561 -20.31 2.30 11.87
N LEU A 562 -19.51 2.17 10.82
CA LEU A 562 -19.22 3.27 9.88
C LEU A 562 -20.30 3.34 8.77
N ASP A 563 -20.23 4.39 7.95
CA ASP A 563 -21.07 4.60 6.76
C ASP A 563 -20.19 4.84 5.54
N LEU A 564 -20.15 3.87 4.61
CA LEU A 564 -19.28 3.94 3.43
C LEU A 564 -19.65 5.09 2.47
N ALA A 565 -20.93 5.43 2.32
CA ALA A 565 -21.35 6.54 1.48
C ALA A 565 -20.83 7.87 2.05
N SER A 566 -21.04 8.08 3.36
CA SER A 566 -20.53 9.26 4.06
C SER A 566 -19.00 9.35 3.99
N LEU A 567 -18.30 8.21 4.13
CA LEU A 567 -16.83 8.15 4.00
C LEU A 567 -16.37 8.53 2.58
N ASN A 568 -17.06 8.10 1.52
CA ASN A 568 -16.70 8.45 0.13
C ASN A 568 -16.85 9.94 -0.14
N LEU A 569 -17.98 10.53 0.28
CA LEU A 569 -18.24 11.96 0.15
C LEU A 569 -17.21 12.79 0.93
N GLN A 570 -16.97 12.44 2.20
CA GLN A 570 -15.99 13.11 3.05
C GLN A 570 -14.57 13.00 2.49
N ARG A 571 -14.21 11.83 1.93
CA ARG A 571 -12.91 11.59 1.29
C ARG A 571 -12.73 12.43 0.02
N GLY A 572 -13.76 12.61 -0.78
CA GLY A 572 -13.73 13.51 -1.94
C GLY A 572 -13.40 14.95 -1.54
N ARG A 573 -13.97 15.43 -0.43
CA ARG A 573 -13.67 16.76 0.15
C ARG A 573 -12.26 16.83 0.74
N ASP A 574 -11.81 15.80 1.46
CA ASP A 574 -10.45 15.68 1.99
C ASP A 574 -9.38 15.76 0.90
N HIS A 575 -9.66 15.13 -0.24
CA HIS A 575 -8.77 15.14 -1.40
C HIS A 575 -8.91 16.40 -2.27
N GLY A 576 -9.74 17.37 -1.88
CA GLY A 576 -9.93 18.61 -2.63
C GLY A 576 -10.41 18.37 -4.06
N LEU A 577 -11.30 17.39 -4.27
CA LEU A 577 -11.83 17.14 -5.61
C LEU A 577 -12.74 18.29 -6.06
N PRO A 578 -12.61 18.77 -7.31
CA PRO A 578 -13.58 19.67 -7.91
C PRO A 578 -14.99 19.08 -7.94
N GLY A 579 -15.99 19.95 -7.96
CA GLY A 579 -17.38 19.54 -8.05
C GLY A 579 -17.76 18.92 -9.40
N TYR A 580 -18.94 18.29 -9.44
CA TYR A 580 -19.44 17.49 -10.55
C TYR A 580 -19.33 18.16 -11.93
N ASN A 581 -19.76 19.41 -12.08
CA ASN A 581 -19.76 20.11 -13.38
C ASN A 581 -18.37 20.31 -13.97
N LYS A 582 -17.33 20.51 -13.16
CA LYS A 582 -15.96 20.65 -13.64
C LYS A 582 -15.46 19.36 -14.30
N TRP A 583 -15.82 18.21 -13.73
CA TRP A 583 -15.49 16.91 -14.30
C TRP A 583 -16.34 16.59 -15.53
N ARG A 584 -17.61 17.00 -15.56
CA ARG A 584 -18.39 16.94 -16.80
C ARG A 584 -17.77 17.78 -17.91
N GLN A 585 -17.32 19.00 -17.61
CA GLN A 585 -16.61 19.85 -18.55
C GLN A 585 -15.33 19.18 -19.07
N PHE A 586 -14.52 18.60 -18.17
CA PHE A 586 -13.31 17.84 -18.52
C PHE A 586 -13.61 16.73 -19.55
N CYS A 587 -14.73 16.02 -19.37
CA CYS A 587 -15.18 14.97 -20.28
C CYS A 587 -15.95 15.46 -21.51
N GLY A 588 -16.01 16.77 -21.78
CA GLY A 588 -16.75 17.33 -22.92
C GLY A 588 -18.27 17.19 -22.79
N LEU A 589 -18.77 17.00 -21.58
CA LEU A 589 -20.19 16.78 -21.29
C LEU A 589 -20.89 18.08 -20.87
N SER A 590 -22.22 18.12 -21.01
CA SER A 590 -23.04 19.27 -20.62
C SER A 590 -22.92 19.61 -19.12
N GLN A 591 -22.87 20.90 -18.78
CA GLN A 591 -22.80 21.40 -17.39
C GLN A 591 -24.17 21.95 -16.96
N PRO A 592 -25.04 21.14 -16.32
CA PRO A 592 -26.35 21.60 -15.88
C PRO A 592 -26.25 22.75 -14.86
N ARG A 593 -27.08 23.79 -15.04
CA ARG A 593 -27.12 24.98 -14.16
C ARG A 593 -28.37 25.09 -13.28
N ASN A 594 -29.39 24.29 -13.57
CA ASN A 594 -30.70 24.36 -12.90
C ASN A 594 -31.40 23.00 -12.91
N LEU A 595 -32.53 22.90 -12.20
CA LEU A 595 -33.30 21.68 -12.04
C LEU A 595 -33.64 21.01 -13.37
N ARG A 596 -34.15 21.75 -14.36
CA ARG A 596 -34.55 21.19 -15.65
C ARG A 596 -33.35 20.56 -16.39
N GLN A 597 -32.20 21.23 -16.35
CA GLN A 597 -30.99 20.73 -17.01
C GLN A 597 -30.41 19.53 -16.26
N LEU A 598 -30.36 19.56 -14.92
CA LEU A 598 -29.87 18.43 -14.12
C LEU A 598 -30.78 17.21 -14.27
N ALA A 599 -32.11 17.41 -14.21
CA ALA A 599 -33.11 16.37 -14.44
C ALA A 599 -32.94 15.71 -15.81
N ARG A 600 -32.60 16.48 -16.85
CA ARG A 600 -32.30 15.94 -18.18
C ARG A 600 -31.03 15.09 -18.20
N VAL A 601 -29.97 15.51 -17.49
CA VAL A 601 -28.72 14.74 -17.42
C VAL A 601 -28.91 13.44 -16.66
N LEU A 602 -29.60 13.49 -15.52
CA LEU A 602 -29.87 12.32 -14.68
C LEU A 602 -31.00 11.44 -15.23
N ASN A 603 -31.80 11.94 -16.18
CA ASN A 603 -33.06 11.33 -16.59
C ASN A 603 -34.01 11.07 -15.40
N ASN A 604 -33.93 11.93 -14.37
CA ASN A 604 -34.68 11.76 -13.12
C ASN A 604 -34.90 13.13 -12.46
N THR A 605 -36.15 13.59 -12.47
CA THR A 605 -36.51 14.92 -11.96
C THR A 605 -36.51 14.97 -10.44
N ASP A 606 -36.92 13.88 -9.78
CA ASP A 606 -37.03 13.83 -8.33
C ASP A 606 -35.65 13.74 -7.68
N LEU A 607 -34.75 12.90 -8.21
CA LEU A 607 -33.36 12.88 -7.76
C LEU A 607 -32.67 14.24 -8.00
N ALA A 608 -32.87 14.85 -9.16
CA ALA A 608 -32.32 16.18 -9.45
C ALA A 608 -32.84 17.25 -8.49
N ARG A 609 -34.11 17.18 -8.07
CA ARG A 609 -34.70 18.07 -7.07
C ARG A 609 -34.05 17.85 -5.71
N SER A 610 -33.98 16.61 -5.23
CA SER A 610 -33.37 16.26 -3.94
C SER A 610 -31.89 16.67 -3.86
N LEU A 611 -31.13 16.49 -4.94
CA LEU A 611 -29.74 16.95 -5.03
C LEU A 611 -29.63 18.47 -4.96
N LEU A 612 -30.51 19.22 -5.62
CA LEU A 612 -30.50 20.68 -5.58
C LEU A 612 -30.98 21.25 -4.24
N GLU A 613 -31.91 20.58 -3.57
CA GLU A 613 -32.32 20.93 -2.21
C GLU A 613 -31.14 20.82 -1.23
N LEU A 614 -30.28 19.81 -1.40
CA LEU A 614 -29.11 19.58 -0.55
C LEU A 614 -27.90 20.47 -0.92
N TYR A 615 -27.57 20.57 -2.20
CA TYR A 615 -26.33 21.22 -2.67
C TYR A 615 -26.53 22.66 -3.17
N GLY A 616 -27.76 23.08 -3.44
CA GLY A 616 -28.12 24.39 -3.97
C GLY A 616 -27.75 24.64 -5.44
N THR A 617 -26.65 24.06 -5.93
CA THR A 617 -26.18 24.13 -7.33
C THR A 617 -25.53 22.81 -7.76
N PRO A 618 -25.66 22.38 -9.04
CA PRO A 618 -24.96 21.20 -9.54
C PRO A 618 -23.43 21.31 -9.47
N ASP A 619 -22.88 22.53 -9.43
CA ASP A 619 -21.44 22.76 -9.28
C ASP A 619 -20.88 22.27 -7.93
N ASN A 620 -21.73 22.14 -6.92
CA ASN A 620 -21.34 21.72 -5.57
C ASN A 620 -21.48 20.21 -5.34
N ILE A 621 -22.16 19.48 -6.23
CA ILE A 621 -22.37 18.03 -6.07
C ILE A 621 -20.99 17.36 -6.04
N ASP A 622 -20.75 16.59 -4.97
CA ASP A 622 -19.52 15.81 -4.81
C ASP A 622 -19.39 14.84 -6.00
N VAL A 623 -18.25 14.84 -6.69
CA VAL A 623 -18.08 14.10 -7.96
C VAL A 623 -18.37 12.60 -7.85
N TRP A 624 -18.12 11.99 -6.68
CA TRP A 624 -18.49 10.59 -6.45
C TRP A 624 -19.99 10.37 -6.64
N LEU A 625 -20.82 11.16 -5.93
CA LEU A 625 -22.28 11.10 -6.01
C LEU A 625 -22.79 11.49 -7.39
N GLY A 626 -22.27 12.57 -7.96
CA GLY A 626 -22.69 13.02 -9.29
C GLY A 626 -22.45 11.96 -10.37
N GLY A 627 -21.31 11.26 -10.33
CA GLY A 627 -20.99 10.22 -11.29
C GLY A 627 -21.79 8.93 -11.14
N VAL A 628 -22.06 8.48 -9.90
CA VAL A 628 -22.90 7.28 -9.66
C VAL A 628 -24.40 7.52 -9.85
N ALA A 629 -24.84 8.78 -9.80
CA ALA A 629 -26.23 9.18 -10.04
C ALA A 629 -26.58 9.22 -11.54
N GLU A 630 -25.60 9.26 -12.44
CA GLU A 630 -25.86 9.26 -13.87
C GLU A 630 -26.39 7.90 -14.36
N PRO A 631 -27.35 7.88 -15.29
CA PRO A 631 -27.83 6.64 -15.88
C PRO A 631 -26.69 5.93 -16.63
N PHE A 632 -26.68 4.60 -16.59
CA PHE A 632 -25.62 3.81 -17.21
C PHE A 632 -25.51 4.05 -18.72
N VAL A 633 -24.27 4.05 -19.21
CA VAL A 633 -24.01 3.91 -20.64
C VAL A 633 -24.44 2.53 -21.14
N ARG A 634 -24.73 2.41 -22.42
CA ARG A 634 -25.14 1.14 -23.04
C ARG A 634 -24.14 0.03 -22.74
N GLY A 635 -24.61 -1.08 -22.16
CA GLY A 635 -23.78 -2.24 -21.82
C GLY A 635 -22.83 -2.05 -20.62
N GLY A 636 -22.67 -0.83 -20.11
CA GLY A 636 -21.80 -0.53 -18.97
C GLY A 636 -22.53 -0.56 -17.62
N ARG A 637 -21.77 -0.27 -16.54
CA ARG A 637 -22.25 -0.11 -15.16
C ARG A 637 -21.83 1.20 -14.51
N VAL A 638 -21.47 2.17 -15.33
CA VAL A 638 -21.25 3.55 -14.92
C VAL A 638 -21.91 4.51 -15.89
N GLY A 639 -22.22 5.72 -15.43
CA GLY A 639 -22.70 6.80 -16.30
C GLY A 639 -21.60 7.41 -17.18
N PRO A 640 -21.96 8.27 -18.15
CA PRO A 640 -21.02 8.88 -19.10
C PRO A 640 -19.79 9.54 -18.46
N LEU A 641 -19.95 10.22 -17.31
CA LEU A 641 -18.85 10.88 -16.62
C LEU A 641 -17.79 9.87 -16.14
N PHE A 642 -18.22 8.81 -15.46
CA PHE A 642 -17.31 7.79 -14.94
C PHE A 642 -16.78 6.89 -16.05
N ALA A 643 -17.56 6.61 -17.10
CA ALA A 643 -17.05 5.91 -18.27
C ALA A 643 -15.86 6.67 -18.90
N CYS A 644 -15.96 8.00 -19.02
CA CYS A 644 -14.86 8.86 -19.47
C CYS A 644 -13.64 8.80 -18.54
N ILE A 645 -13.81 9.02 -17.24
CA ILE A 645 -12.67 9.06 -16.30
C ILE A 645 -11.98 7.69 -16.20
N ILE A 646 -12.75 6.61 -16.10
CA ILE A 646 -12.23 5.25 -16.00
C ILE A 646 -11.51 4.87 -17.31
N ALA A 647 -12.15 5.03 -18.47
CA ALA A 647 -11.51 4.69 -19.75
C ALA A 647 -10.24 5.52 -20.00
N THR A 648 -10.24 6.81 -19.63
CA THR A 648 -9.05 7.67 -19.75
C THR A 648 -7.91 7.19 -18.85
N GLN A 649 -8.20 6.76 -17.62
CA GLN A 649 -7.16 6.23 -16.72
C GLN A 649 -6.57 4.93 -17.27
N PHE A 650 -7.44 3.97 -17.65
CA PHE A 650 -6.98 2.70 -18.21
C PHE A 650 -6.23 2.90 -19.53
N GLN A 651 -6.61 3.87 -20.36
CA GLN A 651 -5.83 4.22 -21.54
C GLN A 651 -4.40 4.64 -21.17
N ARG A 652 -4.25 5.56 -20.22
CA ARG A 652 -2.94 6.07 -19.79
C ARG A 652 -2.05 5.02 -19.15
N ILE A 653 -2.60 4.15 -18.30
CA ILE A 653 -1.78 3.09 -17.68
C ILE A 653 -1.38 2.01 -18.69
N ARG A 654 -2.13 1.84 -19.78
CA ARG A 654 -1.77 0.93 -20.88
C ARG A 654 -0.66 1.51 -21.76
N GLU A 655 -0.86 2.74 -22.20
CA GLU A 655 0.02 3.40 -23.18
C GLU A 655 1.31 3.92 -22.54
N GLY A 656 1.28 4.30 -21.25
CA GLY A 656 2.47 4.69 -20.48
C GLY A 656 3.18 3.52 -19.77
N ASP A 657 2.89 2.27 -20.12
CA ASP A 657 3.49 1.09 -19.51
C ASP A 657 4.44 0.36 -20.47
N ARG A 658 5.75 0.53 -20.24
CA ARG A 658 6.81 -0.10 -21.05
C ARG A 658 6.75 -1.63 -21.07
N PHE A 659 6.11 -2.23 -20.05
CA PHE A 659 5.99 -3.67 -19.89
C PHE A 659 4.57 -4.17 -20.17
N TRP A 660 3.74 -3.38 -20.85
CA TRP A 660 2.43 -3.81 -21.34
C TRP A 660 2.58 -5.06 -22.22
N TRP A 661 1.70 -6.05 -22.05
CA TRP A 661 1.87 -7.36 -22.68
C TRP A 661 1.85 -7.35 -24.21
N GLU A 662 1.25 -6.33 -24.85
CA GLU A 662 1.27 -6.16 -26.31
C GLU A 662 2.46 -5.34 -26.81
N ASN A 663 3.23 -4.70 -25.92
CA ASN A 663 4.39 -3.92 -26.32
C ASN A 663 5.46 -4.84 -26.92
N GLU A 664 6.17 -4.33 -27.93
CA GLU A 664 7.26 -5.05 -28.58
C GLU A 664 8.34 -5.40 -27.53
N ASP A 665 9.01 -6.54 -27.74
CA ASP A 665 10.06 -7.09 -26.86
C ASP A 665 9.64 -7.49 -25.43
N VAL A 666 8.38 -7.25 -25.01
CA VAL A 666 7.90 -7.75 -23.71
C VAL A 666 7.64 -9.26 -23.77
N PHE A 667 6.94 -9.72 -24.79
CA PHE A 667 6.71 -11.15 -25.06
C PHE A 667 7.02 -11.43 -26.54
N THR A 668 7.34 -12.68 -26.89
CA THR A 668 7.39 -13.10 -28.29
C THR A 668 5.98 -13.15 -28.89
N GLU A 669 5.84 -13.22 -30.22
CA GLU A 669 4.50 -13.29 -30.84
C GLU A 669 3.75 -14.57 -30.43
N ASP A 670 4.44 -15.72 -30.36
CA ASP A 670 3.85 -16.98 -29.91
C ASP A 670 3.38 -16.90 -28.45
N GLN A 671 4.16 -16.24 -27.58
CA GLN A 671 3.75 -15.96 -26.19
C GLN A 671 2.54 -15.04 -26.13
N ARG A 672 2.47 -14.02 -26.99
CA ARG A 672 1.29 -13.13 -27.11
C ARG A 672 0.06 -13.88 -27.60
N GLU A 673 0.19 -14.82 -28.54
CA GLU A 673 -0.92 -15.66 -28.99
C GLU A 673 -1.49 -16.53 -27.85
N SER A 674 -0.63 -17.11 -27.01
CA SER A 674 -1.06 -17.80 -25.79
C SER A 674 -1.78 -16.87 -24.82
N LEU A 675 -1.22 -15.67 -24.55
CA LEU A 675 -1.83 -14.68 -23.66
C LEU A 675 -3.19 -14.17 -24.16
N ARG A 676 -3.37 -13.97 -25.47
CA ARG A 676 -4.67 -13.58 -26.07
C ARG A 676 -5.78 -14.58 -25.75
N LYS A 677 -5.43 -15.84 -25.50
CA LYS A 677 -6.36 -16.94 -25.15
C LYS A 677 -6.53 -17.13 -23.64
N ALA A 678 -5.95 -16.25 -22.80
CA ALA A 678 -6.13 -16.28 -21.35
C ALA A 678 -7.60 -16.38 -20.96
N SER A 679 -7.92 -17.18 -19.95
CA SER A 679 -9.29 -17.41 -19.50
C SER A 679 -9.36 -17.47 -17.99
N LEU A 680 -10.15 -16.59 -17.37
CA LEU A 680 -10.40 -16.64 -15.93
C LEU A 680 -11.16 -17.93 -15.54
N ALA A 681 -12.01 -18.46 -16.43
CA ALA A 681 -12.67 -19.74 -16.21
C ALA A 681 -11.64 -20.88 -16.11
N ARG A 682 -10.62 -20.87 -16.98
CA ARG A 682 -9.51 -21.83 -16.93
C ARG A 682 -8.70 -21.71 -15.65
N ILE A 683 -8.38 -20.49 -15.22
CA ILE A 683 -7.67 -20.24 -13.94
C ILE A 683 -8.47 -20.79 -12.76
N ILE A 684 -9.80 -20.62 -12.73
CA ILE A 684 -10.66 -21.21 -11.70
C ILE A 684 -10.55 -22.74 -11.74
N CYS A 685 -10.70 -23.36 -12.91
CA CYS A 685 -10.61 -24.82 -13.07
C CYS A 685 -9.25 -25.39 -12.64
N ASP A 686 -8.14 -24.75 -13.00
CA ASP A 686 -6.80 -25.24 -12.69
C ASP A 686 -6.44 -25.18 -11.19
N ASN A 687 -7.09 -24.30 -10.44
CA ASN A 687 -6.67 -23.96 -9.08
C ASN A 687 -7.74 -24.26 -8.01
N THR A 688 -8.82 -24.93 -8.37
CA THR A 688 -9.95 -25.26 -7.47
C THR A 688 -10.41 -26.71 -7.66
N GLY A 689 -11.40 -27.16 -6.88
CA GLY A 689 -12.11 -28.41 -7.12
C GLY A 689 -13.38 -28.25 -7.97
N ILE A 690 -13.64 -27.06 -8.51
CA ILE A 690 -14.81 -26.80 -9.36
C ILE A 690 -14.58 -27.46 -10.72
N THR A 691 -15.54 -28.28 -11.16
CA THR A 691 -15.47 -29.04 -12.43
C THR A 691 -16.33 -28.45 -13.55
N GLU A 692 -17.24 -27.53 -13.23
CA GLU A 692 -18.15 -26.87 -14.16
C GLU A 692 -18.19 -25.37 -13.82
N VAL A 693 -17.92 -24.50 -14.79
CA VAL A 693 -17.90 -23.02 -14.62
C VAL A 693 -18.59 -22.32 -15.78
N PRO A 694 -19.09 -21.09 -15.61
CA PRO A 694 -19.54 -20.28 -16.75
C PRO A 694 -18.40 -20.04 -17.73
N GLU A 695 -18.66 -20.18 -19.04
CA GLU A 695 -17.68 -19.92 -20.10
C GLU A 695 -17.13 -18.48 -20.02
N ARG A 696 -18.00 -17.54 -19.63
CA ARG A 696 -17.68 -16.13 -19.41
C ARG A 696 -18.00 -15.76 -17.96
N PRO A 697 -17.04 -15.88 -17.02
CA PRO A 697 -17.31 -15.76 -15.58
C PRO A 697 -17.95 -14.45 -15.11
N PHE A 698 -17.77 -13.35 -15.85
CA PHE A 698 -18.41 -12.06 -15.53
C PHE A 698 -19.88 -11.95 -15.97
N GLN A 699 -20.33 -12.79 -16.90
CA GLN A 699 -21.69 -12.74 -17.45
C GLN A 699 -22.58 -13.72 -16.71
N TYR A 700 -23.70 -13.22 -16.19
CA TYR A 700 -24.67 -14.07 -15.53
C TYR A 700 -25.46 -14.87 -16.57
N ARG A 701 -25.51 -16.18 -16.34
CA ARG A 701 -26.40 -17.10 -17.05
C ARG A 701 -27.02 -18.06 -16.03
N PRO A 702 -28.32 -18.38 -16.16
CA PRO A 702 -28.92 -19.45 -15.37
C PRO A 702 -28.18 -20.77 -15.60
N ARG A 703 -28.06 -21.60 -14.56
CA ARG A 703 -27.44 -22.92 -14.67
C ARG A 703 -28.10 -23.76 -15.77
N GLY A 704 -27.28 -24.50 -16.52
CA GLY A 704 -27.70 -25.28 -17.69
C GLY A 704 -27.55 -24.51 -19.02
N PHE A 705 -27.26 -23.21 -18.97
CA PHE A 705 -26.98 -22.39 -20.15
C PHE A 705 -25.67 -21.63 -19.95
N GLY A 706 -24.70 -21.78 -20.87
CA GLY A 706 -23.43 -21.05 -20.83
C GLY A 706 -22.43 -21.51 -19.75
N TYR A 707 -22.66 -22.68 -19.16
CA TYR A 707 -21.70 -23.39 -18.34
C TYR A 707 -20.97 -24.43 -19.20
N THR A 708 -19.71 -24.67 -18.89
CA THR A 708 -18.89 -25.66 -19.59
C THR A 708 -18.07 -26.46 -18.57
N ASN A 709 -17.78 -27.72 -18.90
CA ASN A 709 -16.92 -28.53 -18.05
C ASN A 709 -15.48 -28.02 -18.16
N CYS A 710 -14.77 -28.08 -17.04
CA CYS A 710 -13.37 -27.67 -16.98
C CYS A 710 -12.46 -28.46 -17.93
N GLU A 711 -12.81 -29.70 -18.30
CA GLU A 711 -12.06 -30.49 -19.27
C GLU A 711 -12.17 -29.94 -20.71
N ASP A 712 -13.27 -29.25 -21.01
CA ASP A 712 -13.53 -28.67 -22.33
C ASP A 712 -12.91 -27.27 -22.50
N ILE A 713 -12.37 -26.67 -21.42
CA ILE A 713 -11.72 -25.36 -21.45
C ILE A 713 -10.23 -25.55 -21.73
N PRO A 714 -9.69 -25.02 -22.86
CA PRO A 714 -8.28 -25.16 -23.20
C PRO A 714 -7.36 -24.65 -22.09
N ALA A 715 -6.34 -25.45 -21.77
CA ALA A 715 -5.28 -25.05 -20.85
C ALA A 715 -4.45 -23.89 -21.42
N PHE A 716 -3.87 -23.09 -20.54
CA PHE A 716 -2.92 -22.06 -20.95
C PHE A 716 -1.65 -22.69 -21.52
N ASP A 717 -1.33 -22.39 -22.78
CA ASP A 717 -0.18 -22.98 -23.48
C ASP A 717 1.12 -22.27 -23.09
N LEU A 718 1.95 -22.99 -22.33
CA LEU A 718 3.27 -22.57 -21.89
C LEU A 718 4.39 -22.99 -22.84
N SER A 719 4.11 -23.74 -23.91
CA SER A 719 5.15 -24.19 -24.84
C SER A 719 6.00 -23.05 -25.43
N PRO A 720 5.48 -21.83 -25.69
CA PRO A 720 6.29 -20.69 -26.14
C PRO A 720 7.28 -20.13 -25.10
N TRP A 721 7.24 -20.60 -23.85
CA TRP A 721 8.23 -20.26 -22.81
C TRP A 721 9.35 -21.29 -22.70
N LYS A 722 9.36 -22.31 -23.56
CA LYS A 722 10.47 -23.26 -23.61
C LYS A 722 11.70 -22.55 -24.17
N ASP A 723 12.76 -22.55 -23.39
CA ASP A 723 14.07 -22.06 -23.81
C ASP A 723 14.65 -23.08 -24.79
N SER A 724 14.92 -22.67 -26.04
CA SER A 724 15.53 -23.54 -27.06
C SER A 724 16.99 -23.87 -26.72
N GLY A 725 17.58 -23.17 -25.74
CA GLY A 725 19.01 -23.24 -25.43
C GLY A 725 19.88 -22.54 -26.49
N GLU A 726 19.28 -22.00 -27.56
CA GLU A 726 20.02 -21.37 -28.67
C GLU A 726 20.24 -19.86 -28.48
N ASP A 727 19.52 -19.19 -27.57
CA ASP A 727 19.73 -17.76 -27.24
C ASP A 727 20.69 -17.53 -26.04
N SER A 728 21.53 -18.53 -25.73
CA SER A 728 22.64 -18.36 -24.78
C SER A 728 23.94 -18.99 -25.25
N GLU A 729 24.23 -18.97 -26.56
CA GLU A 729 25.63 -19.00 -26.98
C GLU A 729 26.27 -17.62 -26.77
N GLU A 730 26.80 -17.38 -25.57
CA GLU A 730 28.17 -16.85 -25.54
C GLU A 730 28.98 -17.77 -26.48
N GLY A 731 29.35 -17.25 -27.65
CA GLY A 731 29.87 -18.06 -28.75
C GLY A 731 30.89 -19.10 -28.27
N GLN A 732 30.70 -20.36 -28.69
CA GLN A 732 31.64 -21.42 -28.36
C GLN A 732 33.07 -20.97 -28.68
N ARG A 733 33.92 -20.98 -27.65
CA ARG A 733 35.35 -20.69 -27.81
C ARG A 733 35.93 -21.71 -28.78
N GLY A 734 36.36 -21.26 -29.95
CA GLY A 734 36.97 -22.12 -30.97
C GLY A 734 38.15 -22.93 -30.40
N PRO A 735 38.52 -24.07 -31.03
CA PRO A 735 39.62 -24.90 -30.56
C PRO A 735 40.90 -24.06 -30.46
N ARG A 736 41.59 -24.23 -29.32
CA ARG A 736 42.79 -23.47 -28.98
C ARG A 736 43.83 -23.62 -30.10
N GLY A 737 44.20 -22.51 -30.75
CA GLY A 737 45.32 -22.49 -31.69
C GLY A 737 46.62 -22.93 -31.02
N PRO A 738 47.62 -23.42 -31.80
CA PRO A 738 48.89 -23.84 -31.25
C PRO A 738 49.54 -22.71 -30.46
N ARG A 739 50.06 -23.05 -29.28
CA ARG A 739 50.62 -22.10 -28.33
C ARG A 739 51.81 -21.39 -28.98
N GLY A 740 51.71 -20.07 -29.15
CA GLY A 740 52.87 -19.23 -29.49
C GLY A 740 53.95 -19.34 -28.41
N PRO A 741 55.23 -19.07 -28.73
CA PRO A 741 56.31 -19.12 -27.75
C PRO A 741 55.94 -18.24 -26.54
N PRO A 742 56.17 -18.73 -25.31
CA PRO A 742 55.80 -17.99 -24.11
C PRO A 742 56.46 -16.60 -24.14
N GLY A 743 55.65 -15.55 -24.02
CA GLY A 743 56.17 -14.25 -23.60
C GLY A 743 56.82 -14.41 -22.22
N PRO A 744 57.82 -13.57 -21.88
CA PRO A 744 58.40 -13.59 -20.55
C PRO A 744 57.28 -13.49 -19.50
N PRO A 745 57.34 -14.27 -18.41
CA PRO A 745 56.31 -14.23 -17.38
C PRO A 745 56.08 -12.79 -16.94
N GLY A 746 54.83 -12.34 -17.01
CA GLY A 746 54.42 -11.18 -16.23
C GLY A 746 54.67 -11.49 -14.75
N PRO A 747 55.09 -10.52 -13.93
CA PRO A 747 55.25 -10.75 -12.50
C PRO A 747 53.93 -11.30 -11.93
N PRO A 748 53.99 -12.28 -11.00
CA PRO A 748 52.80 -12.91 -10.46
C PRO A 748 51.86 -11.86 -9.86
N GLY A 749 50.61 -11.83 -10.34
CA GLY A 749 49.57 -11.03 -9.74
C GLY A 749 49.28 -11.57 -8.34
N THR A 750 49.67 -10.81 -7.32
CA THR A 750 49.27 -11.06 -5.94
C THR A 750 47.79 -10.73 -5.82
N SER A 751 46.91 -11.74 -5.70
CA SER A 751 45.58 -11.51 -5.13
C SER A 751 45.78 -11.01 -3.71
N PRO A 752 45.42 -9.75 -3.37
CA PRO A 752 45.57 -9.29 -2.02
C PRO A 752 44.54 -10.01 -1.15
N VAL A 753 45.00 -10.60 -0.05
CA VAL A 753 44.12 -11.13 0.99
C VAL A 753 43.29 -9.96 1.54
N THR A 754 41.97 -10.01 1.37
CA THR A 754 41.05 -9.02 1.93
C THR A 754 40.84 -9.27 3.42
N VAL A 755 41.04 -8.25 4.24
CA VAL A 755 40.91 -8.33 5.71
C VAL A 755 39.44 -8.45 6.10
N ALA A 756 39.07 -9.48 6.88
CA ALA A 756 37.74 -9.61 7.47
C ALA A 756 37.75 -10.39 8.79
N PHE A 757 36.82 -10.05 9.69
CA PHE A 757 36.54 -10.81 10.90
C PHE A 757 35.05 -10.78 11.26
N ALA A 758 34.61 -11.82 11.97
CA ALA A 758 33.30 -11.96 12.59
C ALA A 758 33.46 -12.78 13.87
N VAL A 759 33.01 -12.22 14.99
CA VAL A 759 33.21 -12.78 16.33
C VAL A 759 31.93 -12.66 17.16
N ARG A 760 31.72 -13.61 18.07
CA ARG A 760 30.64 -13.66 19.04
C ARG A 760 31.17 -13.51 20.46
N LEU A 761 30.38 -12.91 21.33
CA LEU A 761 30.84 -12.52 22.67
C LEU A 761 31.14 -13.73 23.57
N GLY A 762 30.29 -14.76 23.53
CA GLY A 762 30.47 -16.02 24.28
C GLY A 762 30.12 -15.95 25.78
N ASN A 763 30.22 -14.78 26.41
CA ASN A 763 29.89 -14.59 27.83
C ASN A 763 28.90 -13.43 28.06
N ASN A 764 28.12 -13.51 29.15
CA ASN A 764 27.23 -12.43 29.57
C ASN A 764 27.99 -11.39 30.40
N PHE A 765 27.58 -10.14 30.28
CA PHE A 765 27.99 -8.99 31.11
C PHE A 765 29.50 -8.68 31.08
N PRO A 766 30.07 -8.32 29.92
CA PRO A 766 31.48 -7.94 29.77
C PRO A 766 31.85 -6.71 30.62
N THR A 767 33.09 -6.61 31.11
CA THR A 767 33.51 -5.51 32.00
C THR A 767 33.25 -4.13 31.39
N ALA A 768 32.47 -3.30 32.08
CA ALA A 768 32.13 -1.95 31.61
C ALA A 768 33.33 -0.99 31.69
N GLY A 769 33.42 -0.08 30.72
CA GLY A 769 34.49 0.90 30.55
C GLY A 769 35.81 0.32 30.07
N GLN A 770 35.80 -0.91 29.58
CA GLN A 770 36.93 -1.56 28.92
C GLN A 770 36.47 -2.11 27.57
N PRO A 771 37.37 -2.24 26.59
CA PRO A 771 37.05 -2.90 25.33
C PRO A 771 36.42 -4.28 25.56
N ILE A 772 35.32 -4.53 24.86
CA ILE A 772 34.60 -5.79 24.92
C ILE A 772 35.38 -6.81 24.08
N ALA A 773 35.94 -7.81 24.76
CA ALA A 773 36.62 -8.94 24.13
C ALA A 773 35.60 -9.99 23.67
N PHE A 774 35.36 -10.09 22.37
CA PHE A 774 34.54 -11.14 21.76
C PHE A 774 35.40 -12.39 21.54
N ARG A 775 35.10 -13.46 22.28
CA ARG A 775 36.02 -14.59 22.43
C ARG A 775 35.74 -15.75 21.48
N GLU A 776 34.54 -15.85 20.92
CA GLU A 776 34.16 -16.92 20.01
C GLU A 776 34.36 -16.49 18.56
N VAL A 777 35.36 -17.04 17.87
CA VAL A 777 35.67 -16.68 16.48
C VAL A 777 34.77 -17.44 15.51
N ILE A 778 34.02 -16.70 14.68
CA ILE A 778 33.32 -17.26 13.52
C ILE A 778 34.26 -17.23 12.31
N TYR A 779 34.91 -16.09 12.09
CA TYR A 779 35.93 -15.90 11.06
C TYR A 779 36.92 -14.81 11.52
N ASN A 780 38.22 -15.02 11.34
CA ASN A 780 39.26 -14.02 11.62
C ASN A 780 40.54 -14.39 10.86
N GLY A 781 40.41 -14.61 9.55
CA GLY A 781 41.45 -15.28 8.74
C GLY A 781 42.81 -14.59 8.74
N GLN A 782 42.84 -13.28 8.97
CA GLN A 782 44.05 -12.45 8.98
C GLN A 782 44.51 -12.10 10.41
N ASN A 783 43.84 -12.62 11.45
CA ASN A 783 44.10 -12.28 12.85
C ASN A 783 44.07 -10.77 13.14
N SER A 784 43.28 -10.01 12.38
CA SER A 784 43.16 -8.56 12.50
C SER A 784 42.35 -8.13 13.73
N TYR A 785 41.55 -9.04 14.29
CA TYR A 785 40.85 -8.85 15.57
C TYR A 785 41.52 -9.68 16.67
N ASP A 786 41.85 -9.06 17.80
CA ASP A 786 42.43 -9.73 18.97
C ASP A 786 41.33 -10.10 19.98
N VAL A 787 41.08 -11.39 20.13
CA VAL A 787 40.05 -11.95 21.02
C VAL A 787 40.34 -11.79 22.51
N ASN A 788 41.58 -11.49 22.89
CA ASN A 788 41.94 -11.26 24.29
C ASN A 788 41.71 -9.81 24.71
N THR A 789 41.98 -8.88 23.80
CA THR A 789 41.92 -7.44 24.08
C THR A 789 40.68 -6.76 23.53
N GLY A 790 39.99 -7.34 22.55
CA GLY A 790 38.77 -6.81 21.95
C GLY A 790 38.98 -5.79 20.83
N TYR A 791 40.23 -5.57 20.42
CA TYR A 791 40.58 -4.60 19.38
C TYR A 791 40.68 -5.26 18.00
N PHE A 792 40.08 -4.62 17.01
CA PHE A 792 40.53 -4.71 15.63
C PHE A 792 41.69 -3.72 15.41
N THR A 793 42.78 -4.17 14.78
CA THR A 793 43.90 -3.29 14.38
C THR A 793 44.04 -3.31 12.86
N CYS A 794 44.00 -2.13 12.25
CA CYS A 794 44.13 -1.97 10.80
C CYS A 794 45.58 -2.23 10.36
N GLU A 795 45.82 -3.28 9.58
CA GLU A 795 47.12 -3.51 8.94
C GLU A 795 47.19 -2.98 7.51
N GLU A 796 46.04 -2.97 6.82
CA GLU A 796 45.86 -2.56 5.43
C GLU A 796 44.98 -1.30 5.37
N PRO A 797 45.54 -0.12 5.04
CA PRO A 797 44.76 1.11 4.91
C PRO A 797 43.62 0.98 3.88
N GLY A 798 42.46 1.54 4.22
CA GLY A 798 41.31 1.49 3.33
C GLY A 798 40.00 1.84 4.02
N VAL A 799 38.88 1.66 3.31
CA VAL A 799 37.53 1.84 3.86
C VAL A 799 37.00 0.50 4.34
N TYR A 800 36.66 0.43 5.62
CA TYR A 800 36.13 -0.76 6.28
C TYR A 800 34.67 -0.56 6.65
N GLU A 801 33.87 -1.61 6.47
CA GLU A 801 32.53 -1.71 7.07
C GLU A 801 32.65 -2.43 8.41
N PHE A 802 32.10 -1.85 9.47
CA PHE A 802 31.95 -2.50 10.77
C PHE A 802 30.48 -2.62 11.12
N GLU A 803 30.09 -3.77 11.65
CA GLU A 803 28.73 -4.05 12.10
C GLU A 803 28.76 -4.76 13.45
N PHE A 804 27.82 -4.44 14.32
CA PHE A 804 27.63 -5.13 15.57
C PHE A 804 26.15 -5.35 15.87
N HIS A 805 25.87 -6.46 16.55
CA HIS A 805 24.55 -6.85 17.00
C HIS A 805 24.63 -7.31 18.45
N ILE A 806 24.26 -6.44 19.38
CA ILE A 806 24.36 -6.66 20.82
C ILE A 806 23.00 -7.09 21.36
N THR A 807 22.95 -8.29 21.95
CA THR A 807 21.75 -8.80 22.63
C THR A 807 21.85 -8.44 24.11
N ILE A 808 20.83 -7.80 24.66
CA ILE A 808 20.83 -7.22 26.00
C ILE A 808 19.64 -7.77 26.81
N ASN A 809 19.85 -8.13 28.07
CA ASN A 809 18.82 -8.73 28.92
C ASN A 809 18.69 -8.03 30.28
N GLN A 810 17.45 -7.62 30.64
CA GLN A 810 17.01 -7.15 31.97
C GLN A 810 17.80 -5.97 32.60
N LYS A 811 18.73 -5.35 31.86
CA LYS A 811 19.51 -4.19 32.27
C LYS A 811 19.76 -3.29 31.06
N ASN A 812 20.06 -2.02 31.30
CA ASN A 812 20.52 -1.12 30.24
C ASN A 812 21.87 -1.64 29.73
N ALA A 813 22.14 -1.52 28.44
CA ALA A 813 23.51 -1.56 27.93
C ALA A 813 23.72 -0.51 26.84
N ASN A 814 24.75 0.31 27.04
CA ASN A 814 25.16 1.30 26.05
C ASN A 814 26.49 0.82 25.49
N VAL A 815 26.52 0.55 24.19
CA VAL A 815 27.70 0.02 23.52
C VAL A 815 28.16 1.01 22.46
N ASP A 816 29.43 1.38 22.55
CA ASP A 816 30.04 2.39 21.70
C ASP A 816 31.09 1.73 20.81
N LEU A 817 31.01 1.99 19.50
CA LEU A 817 32.06 1.68 18.55
C LEU A 817 33.06 2.84 18.56
N MET A 818 34.28 2.54 18.97
CA MET A 818 35.37 3.49 19.12
C MET A 818 36.39 3.29 18.00
N ARG A 819 37.02 4.38 17.57
CA ARG A 819 38.21 4.39 16.72
C ARG A 819 39.27 5.28 17.37
N ASN A 820 40.42 4.74 17.75
CA ASN A 820 41.52 5.51 18.38
C ASN A 820 41.04 6.49 19.48
N ASP A 821 40.10 6.05 20.32
CA ASP A 821 39.45 6.83 21.40
C ASP A 821 38.38 7.85 20.96
N ASP A 822 38.14 8.00 19.66
CA ASP A 822 37.00 8.74 19.13
C ASP A 822 35.76 7.86 19.03
N LEU A 823 34.62 8.38 19.51
CA LEU A 823 33.33 7.73 19.37
C LEU A 823 32.84 7.79 17.91
N VAL A 824 32.66 6.63 17.29
CA VAL A 824 32.19 6.53 15.89
C VAL A 824 30.70 6.25 15.82
N VAL A 825 30.22 5.24 16.55
CA VAL A 825 28.80 4.87 16.61
C VAL A 825 28.41 4.63 18.05
N HIS A 826 27.43 5.38 18.53
CA HIS A 826 26.82 5.16 19.84
C HIS A 826 25.54 4.33 19.68
N SER A 827 25.47 3.16 20.31
CA SER A 827 24.25 2.36 20.36
C SER A 827 23.67 2.37 21.77
N PHE A 828 22.60 3.15 21.94
CA PHE A 828 21.88 3.31 23.21
C PHE A 828 20.72 2.32 23.35
N THR A 829 20.51 1.78 24.55
CA THR A 829 19.28 1.04 24.89
C THR A 829 18.63 1.54 26.17
N THR A 830 17.29 1.56 26.19
CA THR A 830 16.49 1.91 27.37
C THR A 830 16.19 0.68 28.23
N HIS A 831 15.93 0.89 29.53
CA HIS A 831 15.52 -0.18 30.43
C HIS A 831 14.21 -0.79 29.96
N GLN A 832 14.22 -2.06 29.53
CA GLN A 832 13.02 -2.81 29.16
C GLN A 832 13.05 -4.20 29.76
N ASN A 833 11.87 -4.73 30.10
CA ASN A 833 11.73 -6.11 30.57
C ASN A 833 11.82 -7.06 29.36
N GLY A 834 12.82 -7.95 29.36
CA GLY A 834 13.03 -8.96 28.31
C GLY A 834 14.36 -8.80 27.57
N PHE A 835 14.52 -9.54 26.47
CA PHE A 835 15.66 -9.42 25.57
C PHE A 835 15.41 -8.29 24.56
N ILE A 836 16.38 -7.41 24.41
CA ILE A 836 16.39 -6.35 23.40
C ILE A 836 17.68 -6.42 22.60
N THR A 837 17.65 -5.88 21.40
CA THR A 837 18.81 -5.88 20.51
C THR A 837 19.24 -4.45 20.21
N ALA A 838 20.54 -4.18 20.35
CA ALA A 838 21.19 -2.95 19.93
C ALA A 838 22.09 -3.26 18.74
N THR A 839 21.77 -2.72 17.57
CA THR A 839 22.56 -2.91 16.34
C THR A 839 23.12 -1.58 15.87
N GLY A 840 24.32 -1.62 15.32
CA GLY A 840 24.96 -0.47 14.70
C GLY A 840 25.91 -0.92 13.62
N GLY A 841 26.06 -0.10 12.60
CA GLY A 841 27.03 -0.32 11.53
C GLY A 841 27.42 0.98 10.86
N THR A 842 28.65 1.06 10.36
CA THR A 842 29.17 2.25 9.68
C THR A 842 30.39 1.92 8.80
N TYR A 843 30.71 2.84 7.90
CA TYR A 843 31.93 2.82 7.09
C TYR A 843 32.98 3.72 7.71
N ILE A 844 34.18 3.19 7.94
CA ILE A 844 35.30 3.92 8.54
C ILE A 844 36.51 3.81 7.61
N GLN A 845 37.03 4.96 7.17
CA GLN A 845 38.35 5.00 6.55
C GLN A 845 39.41 4.91 7.64
N LEU A 846 40.23 3.85 7.58
CA LEU A 846 41.27 3.55 8.56
C LEU A 846 42.66 3.67 7.92
N ASN A 847 43.59 4.23 8.69
CA ASN A 847 45.01 4.17 8.39
C ASN A 847 45.65 2.95 9.07
N LYS A 848 46.81 2.52 8.57
CA LYS A 848 47.58 1.44 9.19
C LYS A 848 47.90 1.81 10.65
N GLY A 849 47.56 0.93 11.57
CA GLY A 849 47.72 1.11 13.01
C GLY A 849 46.48 1.61 13.75
N ASP A 850 45.44 2.08 13.03
CA ASP A 850 44.19 2.49 13.66
C ASP A 850 43.51 1.30 14.35
N LYS A 851 42.96 1.55 15.54
CA LYS A 851 42.27 0.54 16.36
C LYS A 851 40.79 0.82 16.41
N VAL A 852 39.97 -0.23 16.27
CA VAL A 852 38.52 -0.17 16.37
C VAL A 852 38.02 -1.22 17.38
N TRP A 853 37.13 -0.83 18.29
CA TRP A 853 36.60 -1.74 19.31
C TRP A 853 35.22 -1.31 19.79
N LEU A 854 34.53 -2.23 20.46
CA LEU A 854 33.29 -1.93 21.17
C LEU A 854 33.58 -1.76 22.66
N VAL A 855 32.95 -0.79 23.31
CA VAL A 855 33.03 -0.59 24.78
C VAL A 855 31.63 -0.46 25.36
N ALA A 856 31.37 -1.12 26.49
CA ALA A 856 30.14 -0.93 27.24
C ALA A 856 30.32 0.21 28.26
N ASN A 857 29.48 1.24 28.26
CA ASN A 857 29.65 2.40 29.13
C ASN A 857 29.42 2.11 30.62
N HIS A 858 30.09 2.86 31.50
CA HIS A 858 30.00 2.71 32.95
C HIS A 858 28.55 2.92 33.46
N GLY A 859 27.96 1.89 34.09
CA GLY A 859 26.64 1.95 34.72
C GLY A 859 25.52 1.17 34.02
N ALA A 860 25.76 0.60 32.83
CA ALA A 860 24.76 -0.12 32.05
C ALA A 860 25.42 -1.29 31.29
N ASN A 861 25.37 -2.49 31.88
CA ASN A 861 25.95 -3.69 31.27
C ASN A 861 24.97 -4.88 31.34
N GLY A 862 24.00 -4.88 30.41
CA GLY A 862 23.09 -5.99 30.16
C GLY A 862 23.49 -6.86 28.97
N VAL A 863 24.65 -6.63 28.34
CA VAL A 863 25.10 -7.34 27.14
C VAL A 863 25.21 -8.84 27.43
N THR A 864 24.72 -9.67 26.51
CA THR A 864 24.68 -11.13 26.64
C THR A 864 25.58 -11.80 25.61
N LYS A 865 25.87 -13.09 25.85
CA LYS A 865 26.71 -13.96 25.03
C LYS A 865 26.24 -14.10 23.57
N ASP A 866 24.99 -13.75 23.27
CA ASP A 866 24.39 -13.82 21.94
C ASP A 866 24.67 -12.56 21.10
N SER A 867 25.73 -11.82 21.44
CA SER A 867 26.15 -10.60 20.76
C SER A 867 27.25 -10.86 19.73
N TYR A 868 27.23 -10.14 18.60
CA TYR A 868 28.15 -10.27 17.48
C TYR A 868 28.85 -8.95 17.14
N PHE A 869 30.08 -9.04 16.64
CA PHE A 869 30.84 -7.95 16.07
C PHE A 869 31.60 -8.43 14.85
N SER A 870 31.55 -7.68 13.75
CA SER A 870 32.21 -8.01 12.50
C SER A 870 32.74 -6.78 11.80
N GLY A 871 33.74 -6.97 10.95
CA GLY A 871 34.19 -5.93 10.04
C GLY A 871 35.02 -6.48 8.89
N HIS A 872 35.00 -5.78 7.75
CA HIS A 872 35.75 -6.18 6.56
C HIS A 872 36.16 -4.97 5.70
N LEU A 873 37.24 -5.15 4.93
CA LEU A 873 37.76 -4.15 3.99
C LEU A 873 36.92 -4.13 2.71
N LEU A 874 36.39 -2.96 2.35
CA LEU A 874 35.64 -2.76 1.10
C LEU A 874 36.58 -2.46 -0.07
N PHE A 875 37.46 -1.47 0.09
CA PHE A 875 38.48 -1.12 -0.89
C PHE A 875 39.66 -0.40 -0.23
N LYS A 876 40.85 -0.57 -0.81
CA LYS A 876 42.09 0.08 -0.37
C LYS A 876 42.07 1.56 -0.77
N VAL A 877 42.70 2.41 0.04
CA VAL A 877 42.86 3.86 -0.22
C VAL A 877 44.33 4.22 -0.32
#